data_AF-A0AAV9D993-F1
#
_entry.id   AF-A0AAV9D993-F1
#
_cell.length_a   1.000
_cell.length_b   1.000
_cell.length_c   1.000
_cell.angle_alpha   90.00
_cell.angle_beta   90.00
_cell.angle_gamma   90.00
#
_symmetry.space_group_name_H-M   'P 1'
#
loop_
_entity.id
_entity.type
_entity.pdbx_description
1 polymer ?
#
loop_
_entity_poly.entity_id
_entity_poly.type
_entity_poly.pdbx_seq_one_letter_code
_entity_poly.pdbx_strand_id
1 'polypeptide(L)'
;MESLIPAAEKLWNEWDLRTFVMISLLLQAILIFMGSLRKHTSNLLISLIIWSAYLLADWVAVFALGILSNGQGNSGDSKTKTASDPWNRNDELLAFWPPFLLLHLGGPDTITAFALEDNELWLRHLLGLIFQVSVAIYVFQRSIRTTRLHAPAILMFFVGIVKYGERTYALMSASADNLRSSMVSPPDPGPNYAKFMEEYASKTNAGLDVRIKTEEEPDTLKFNVEEGTVFNDSGDSWILLKAKHFYLIFRCLIVDLILSFHDRNDSRSFFANLKAEKAFRVVEIELSFIYQVLYTKAPVIYYKTVGPWLRVFTFTLMSISLILFIFTGKSGYRGMDVTVTYILFGGGLFLETWAFTLLVSSDQAFLWLKGQERHKAAKFVLSCISFPLSYRQNKPKWSRKMAQCNLMSICLADEKHGVIAWIMSFDLVKEWCYRKDTPVSSPLLEFLFEELKSKSSTAEDSRGYKRLCNSRGELALKMMGYHEMFGWSVNVDFDESILLWHIATELCYQHDNKKENVNNRDISKALSDYMLYLLIFRPSMMTAGIGQIRYGDTVAETSNFFRRAVKKPDISEACKMLLKVEIDVPPIQVKGDRSKSVLFDACRLAKELLKMKTKKWKIMDAVWTEMLCYAASHCKGYYHAQRLSKGGELLTFMWLLMAHLGIGEQFQIEAGHARAKLIVGK
;
A
#
# COMPACT_ATOMS: atom_id res chain seq x y z
N MET A 1 25.88 -38.03 22.68
CA MET A 1 24.70 -37.15 22.49
C MET A 1 24.03 -36.80 23.83
N GLU A 2 24.14 -37.65 24.86
CA GLU A 2 23.57 -37.44 26.21
C GLU A 2 24.26 -36.40 27.10
N SER A 3 25.51 -36.00 26.83
CA SER A 3 26.22 -34.95 27.59
C SER A 3 26.01 -33.53 27.05
N LEU A 4 25.44 -33.40 25.84
CA LEU A 4 25.17 -32.10 25.20
C LEU A 4 23.84 -31.51 25.66
N ILE A 5 22.84 -32.35 25.95
CA ILE A 5 21.50 -31.91 26.36
C ILE A 5 21.54 -31.19 27.72
N PRO A 6 22.21 -31.71 28.78
CA PRO A 6 22.27 -31.02 30.07
C PRO A 6 23.13 -29.76 30.05
N ALA A 7 24.19 -29.75 29.24
CA ALA A 7 25.04 -28.57 29.03
C ALA A 7 24.28 -27.48 28.25
N ALA A 8 23.51 -27.87 27.23
CA ALA A 8 22.63 -26.97 26.50
C ALA A 8 21.47 -26.46 27.37
N GLU A 9 20.88 -27.30 28.22
CA GLU A 9 19.82 -26.93 29.16
C GLU A 9 20.32 -25.96 30.25
N LYS A 10 21.54 -26.18 30.76
CA LYS A 10 22.20 -25.25 31.69
C LYS A 10 22.57 -23.93 31.02
N LEU A 11 23.03 -23.96 29.77
CA LEU A 11 23.31 -22.77 28.98
C LEU A 11 22.02 -22.01 28.61
N TRP A 12 20.95 -22.71 28.26
CA TRP A 12 19.62 -22.17 28.00
C TRP A 12 19.10 -21.46 29.26
N ASN A 13 19.00 -22.17 30.39
CA ASN A 13 18.57 -21.58 31.66
C ASN A 13 19.42 -20.38 32.12
N GLU A 14 20.72 -20.35 31.83
CA GLU A 14 21.58 -19.20 32.13
C GLU A 14 21.43 -18.03 31.15
N TRP A 15 21.08 -18.27 29.89
CA TRP A 15 21.06 -17.27 28.82
C TRP A 15 19.68 -16.85 28.32
N ASP A 16 18.61 -17.54 28.72
CA ASP A 16 17.27 -17.37 28.15
C ASP A 16 16.88 -15.90 28.01
N LEU A 17 16.85 -15.18 29.13
CA LEU A 17 16.45 -13.78 29.13
C LEU A 17 17.39 -12.87 28.31
N ARG A 18 18.71 -13.05 28.45
CA ARG A 18 19.71 -12.24 27.70
C ARG A 18 19.54 -12.43 26.20
N THR A 19 19.36 -13.67 25.79
CA THR A 19 19.15 -14.05 24.39
C THR A 19 17.87 -13.42 23.86
N PHE A 20 16.74 -13.49 24.57
CA PHE A 20 15.50 -12.87 24.12
C PHE A 20 15.59 -11.34 24.01
N VAL A 21 16.24 -10.67 24.96
CA VAL A 21 16.43 -9.21 24.92
C VAL A 21 17.30 -8.78 23.73
N MET A 22 18.36 -9.54 23.44
CA MET A 22 19.23 -9.31 22.28
C MET A 22 18.53 -9.62 20.95
N ILE A 23 17.75 -10.70 20.88
CA ILE A 23 16.91 -11.03 19.72
C ILE A 23 15.89 -9.91 19.49
N SER A 24 15.28 -9.37 20.55
CA SER A 24 14.35 -8.25 20.44
C SER A 24 15.00 -7.06 19.73
N LEU A 25 16.20 -6.65 20.15
CA LEU A 25 16.95 -5.57 19.51
C LEU A 25 17.31 -5.91 18.04
N LEU A 26 17.73 -7.14 17.76
CA LEU A 26 18.03 -7.60 16.40
C LEU A 26 16.80 -7.52 15.48
N LEU A 27 15.62 -7.92 15.96
CA LEU A 27 14.37 -7.83 15.22
C LEU A 27 14.01 -6.38 14.91
N GLN A 28 14.20 -5.45 15.87
CA GLN A 28 14.03 -4.02 15.63
C GLN A 28 14.99 -3.49 14.55
N ALA A 29 16.25 -3.95 14.56
CA ALA A 29 17.22 -3.61 13.53
C ALA A 29 16.81 -4.15 12.14
N ILE A 30 16.37 -5.40 12.04
CA ILE A 30 15.87 -5.97 10.78
C ILE A 30 14.71 -5.13 10.24
N LEU A 31 13.75 -4.78 11.10
CA LEU A 31 12.57 -4.00 10.71
C LEU A 31 12.92 -2.56 10.30
N ILE A 32 13.89 -1.89 10.95
CA ILE A 32 14.28 -0.54 10.54
C ILE A 32 14.93 -0.52 9.15
N PHE A 33 15.82 -1.47 8.86
CA PHE A 33 16.55 -1.50 7.59
C PHE A 33 15.69 -2.07 6.45
N MET A 34 15.04 -3.20 6.68
CA MET A 34 14.28 -3.90 5.64
C MET A 34 12.85 -3.39 5.49
N GLY A 35 12.24 -2.79 6.54
CA GLY A 35 10.87 -2.28 6.47
C GLY A 35 10.66 -1.25 5.36
N SER A 36 11.68 -0.44 5.07
CA SER A 36 11.64 0.53 3.97
C SER A 36 11.62 -0.11 2.58
N LEU A 37 12.12 -1.34 2.42
CA LEU A 37 12.19 -2.06 1.14
C LEU A 37 10.82 -2.52 0.64
N ARG A 38 9.84 -2.68 1.53
CA ARG A 38 8.48 -3.17 1.23
C ARG A 38 7.77 -2.36 0.14
N LYS A 39 8.02 -1.05 0.13
CA LYS A 39 7.49 -0.14 -0.86
C LYS A 39 8.10 -0.36 -2.26
N HIS A 40 9.35 -0.80 -2.32
CA HIS A 40 10.14 -0.87 -3.55
C HIS A 40 10.26 -2.28 -4.12
N THR A 41 9.86 -3.31 -3.37
CA THR A 41 10.17 -4.70 -3.70
C THR A 41 8.93 -5.57 -3.58
N SER A 42 8.67 -6.32 -4.64
CA SER A 42 7.63 -7.34 -4.73
C SER A 42 8.12 -8.75 -4.35
N ASN A 43 9.40 -8.88 -3.97
CA ASN A 43 10.05 -10.15 -3.68
C ASN A 43 9.44 -10.81 -2.42
N LEU A 44 8.91 -12.01 -2.63
CA LEU A 44 8.23 -12.79 -1.60
C LEU A 44 9.13 -13.15 -0.42
N LEU A 45 10.42 -13.44 -0.66
CA LEU A 45 11.36 -13.83 0.40
C LEU A 45 11.67 -12.66 1.34
N ILE A 46 11.87 -11.47 0.79
CA ILE A 46 12.06 -10.25 1.59
C ILE A 46 10.78 -9.96 2.39
N SER A 47 9.61 -10.11 1.76
CA SER A 47 8.32 -9.96 2.44
C SER A 47 8.16 -10.95 3.60
N LEU A 48 8.54 -12.22 3.43
CA LEU A 48 8.49 -13.25 4.46
C LEU A 48 9.44 -12.96 5.64
N ILE A 49 10.66 -12.50 5.37
CA ILE A 49 11.61 -12.10 6.42
C ILE A 49 11.03 -10.96 7.25
N ILE A 50 10.51 -9.93 6.59
CA ILE A 50 9.94 -8.76 7.28
C ILE A 50 8.69 -9.14 8.06
N TRP A 51 7.81 -9.96 7.47
CA TRP A 51 6.62 -10.48 8.14
C TRP A 51 6.97 -11.27 9.40
N SER A 52 7.94 -12.18 9.30
CA SER A 52 8.41 -12.98 10.44
C SER A 52 9.01 -12.09 11.53
N ALA A 53 9.86 -11.12 11.14
CA ALA A 53 10.46 -10.20 12.09
C ALA A 53 9.40 -9.32 12.78
N TYR A 54 8.37 -8.88 12.04
CA TYR A 54 7.28 -8.05 12.56
C TYR A 54 6.47 -8.81 13.61
N LEU A 55 6.10 -10.06 13.33
CA LEU A 55 5.33 -10.89 14.27
C LEU A 55 6.15 -11.27 15.50
N LEU A 56 7.42 -11.63 15.32
CA LEU A 56 8.29 -12.05 16.43
C LEU A 56 8.70 -10.88 17.32
N ALA A 57 8.81 -9.65 16.80
CA ALA A 57 9.29 -8.50 17.55
C ALA A 57 8.46 -8.23 18.82
N ASP A 58 7.13 -8.23 18.69
CA ASP A 58 6.23 -8.00 19.82
C ASP A 58 6.21 -9.21 20.76
N TRP A 59 6.16 -10.42 20.20
CA TRP A 59 6.11 -11.66 20.99
C TRP A 59 7.34 -11.83 21.88
N VAL A 60 8.54 -11.65 21.32
CA VAL A 60 9.81 -11.78 22.05
C VAL A 60 9.92 -10.76 23.17
N ALA A 61 9.49 -9.52 22.93
CA ALA A 61 9.54 -8.47 23.96
C ALA A 61 8.57 -8.75 25.13
N VAL A 62 7.34 -9.17 24.84
CA VAL A 62 6.36 -9.56 25.87
C VAL A 62 6.81 -10.81 26.63
N PHE A 63 7.36 -11.80 25.94
CA PHE A 63 7.87 -13.01 26.57
C PHE A 63 9.02 -12.71 27.54
N ALA A 64 9.97 -11.86 27.13
CA ALA A 64 11.07 -11.41 27.98
C ALA A 64 10.56 -10.65 29.23
N LEU A 65 9.55 -9.79 29.08
CA LEU A 65 8.87 -9.14 30.21
C LEU A 65 8.19 -10.15 31.15
N GLY A 66 7.60 -11.21 30.59
CA GLY A 66 6.99 -12.30 31.36
C GLY A 66 8.01 -13.08 32.21
N ILE A 67 9.17 -13.42 31.63
CA ILE A 67 10.28 -14.07 32.36
C ILE A 67 10.75 -13.17 33.50
N LEU A 68 10.94 -11.88 33.24
CA LEU A 68 11.35 -10.89 34.26
C LEU A 68 10.33 -10.79 35.41
N SER A 69 9.04 -10.90 35.11
CA SER A 69 7.99 -10.91 36.14
C SER A 69 8.01 -12.18 36.99
N ASN A 70 8.17 -13.35 36.36
CA ASN A 70 8.14 -14.64 37.06
C ASN A 70 9.40 -14.91 37.90
N GLY A 71 10.58 -14.51 37.40
CA GLY A 71 11.84 -14.61 38.13
C GLY A 71 11.82 -13.90 39.49
N GLN A 72 10.96 -12.89 39.65
CA GLN A 72 10.80 -12.13 40.89
C GLN A 72 9.82 -12.80 41.88
N GLY A 73 8.94 -13.69 41.42
CA GLY A 73 7.94 -14.40 42.22
C GLY A 73 8.55 -15.35 43.25
N ASN A 74 9.58 -16.11 42.87
CA ASN A 74 10.21 -17.14 43.69
C ASN A 74 11.24 -16.63 44.71
N SER A 75 11.68 -15.37 44.62
CA SER A 75 12.67 -14.79 45.54
C SER A 75 12.08 -14.21 46.83
N GLY A 76 10.75 -14.33 47.01
CA GLY A 76 9.99 -13.70 48.10
C GLY A 76 10.12 -14.33 49.49
N ASP A 77 10.65 -15.55 49.63
CA ASP A 77 10.58 -16.31 50.89
C ASP A 77 11.87 -16.34 51.74
N SER A 78 12.94 -15.65 51.35
CA SER A 78 14.14 -15.54 52.19
C SER A 78 14.26 -14.17 52.85
N LYS A 79 13.62 -13.99 54.02
CA LYS A 79 13.71 -12.80 54.88
C LYS A 79 15.10 -12.55 55.51
N THR A 80 16.16 -13.16 55.00
CA THR A 80 17.53 -13.01 55.52
C THR A 80 18.55 -12.97 54.38
N LYS A 81 18.63 -11.85 53.65
CA LYS A 81 19.78 -11.55 52.76
C LYS A 81 20.18 -10.09 52.91
N THR A 82 21.37 -9.87 53.44
CA THR A 82 22.00 -8.55 53.64
C THR A 82 22.37 -7.90 52.31
N ALA A 83 22.47 -6.57 52.27
CA ALA A 83 22.72 -5.73 51.09
C ALA A 83 24.07 -5.96 50.35
N SER A 84 24.84 -6.95 50.77
CA SER A 84 26.18 -7.31 50.26
C SER A 84 26.20 -8.54 49.34
N ASP A 85 25.07 -9.24 49.13
CA ASP A 85 25.05 -10.44 48.29
C ASP A 85 25.12 -10.12 46.78
N PRO A 86 26.08 -10.70 46.02
CA PRO A 86 26.21 -10.50 44.57
C PRO A 86 24.97 -10.90 43.77
N TRP A 87 24.20 -11.88 44.25
CA TRP A 87 22.93 -12.31 43.63
C TRP A 87 21.88 -11.19 43.63
N ASN A 88 21.82 -10.39 44.69
CA ASN A 88 20.80 -9.35 44.88
C ASN A 88 21.00 -8.14 43.96
N ARG A 89 22.26 -7.83 43.59
CA ARG A 89 22.59 -6.73 42.66
C ARG A 89 22.26 -7.08 41.20
N ASN A 90 22.31 -8.35 40.83
CA ASN A 90 21.98 -8.75 39.46
C ASN A 90 20.49 -8.58 39.15
N ASP A 91 19.61 -8.87 40.12
CA ASP A 91 18.17 -8.64 39.99
C ASP A 91 17.84 -7.16 39.72
N GLU A 92 18.59 -6.24 40.33
CA GLU A 92 18.43 -4.79 40.10
C GLU A 92 18.77 -4.37 38.66
N LEU A 93 19.79 -4.98 38.04
CA LEU A 93 20.15 -4.69 36.66
C LEU A 93 19.19 -5.34 35.67
N LEU A 94 18.62 -6.51 36.00
CA LEU A 94 17.57 -7.13 35.21
C LEU A 94 16.29 -6.27 35.18
N ALA A 95 15.99 -5.56 36.27
CA ALA A 95 14.89 -4.59 36.33
C ALA A 95 15.13 -3.30 35.54
N PHE A 96 16.32 -3.14 34.99
CA PHE A 96 16.65 -2.06 34.06
C PHE A 96 16.29 -2.38 32.61
N TRP A 97 15.98 -3.64 32.28
CA TRP A 97 15.62 -4.07 30.92
C TRP A 97 14.15 -3.87 30.50
N PRO A 98 13.13 -3.90 31.39
CA PRO A 98 11.74 -3.63 31.01
C PRO A 98 11.52 -2.32 30.25
N PRO A 99 12.15 -1.18 30.61
CA PRO A 99 12.08 0.05 29.81
C PRO A 99 12.54 -0.09 28.35
N PHE A 100 13.61 -0.86 28.10
CA PHE A 100 14.08 -1.14 26.74
C PHE A 100 13.12 -2.04 25.99
N LEU A 101 12.50 -3.01 26.68
CA LEU A 101 11.46 -3.85 26.07
C LEU A 101 10.22 -3.03 25.70
N LEU A 102 9.84 -2.03 26.51
CA LEU A 102 8.80 -1.05 26.15
C LEU A 102 9.20 -0.21 24.93
N LEU A 103 10.46 0.24 24.86
CA LEU A 103 11.00 0.93 23.68
C LEU A 103 10.90 0.05 22.42
N HIS A 104 11.26 -1.24 22.52
CA HIS A 104 11.16 -2.20 21.41
C HIS A 104 9.71 -2.47 21.00
N LEU A 105 8.78 -2.57 21.95
CA LEU A 105 7.34 -2.68 21.67
C LEU A 105 6.80 -1.44 20.93
N GLY A 106 7.45 -0.29 21.11
CA GLY A 106 7.19 0.90 20.29
C GLY A 106 7.51 0.73 18.81
N GLY A 107 8.33 -0.25 18.40
CA GLY A 107 8.64 -0.54 17.00
C GLY A 107 9.43 0.58 16.30
N PRO A 108 9.98 0.29 15.10
CA PRO A 108 10.70 1.29 14.32
C PRO A 108 9.75 2.19 13.53
N ASP A 109 10.28 3.29 13.01
CA ASP A 109 9.46 4.27 12.27
C ASP A 109 9.04 3.80 10.89
N THR A 110 9.83 2.90 10.31
CA THR A 110 9.69 2.43 8.94
C THR A 110 8.53 1.46 8.74
N ILE A 111 8.00 0.89 9.83
CA ILE A 111 6.88 -0.05 9.81
C ILE A 111 6.09 0.03 11.12
N THR A 112 4.86 0.53 11.03
CA THR A 112 3.86 0.46 12.12
C THR A 112 2.90 -0.70 11.91
N ALA A 113 2.47 -0.88 10.67
CA ALA A 113 1.54 -1.89 10.23
C ALA A 113 2.15 -2.77 9.13
N PHE A 114 1.98 -4.08 9.22
CA PHE A 114 2.29 -4.97 8.12
C PHE A 114 1.13 -5.03 7.13
N ALA A 115 -0.10 -5.09 7.61
CA ALA A 115 -1.30 -5.06 6.79
C ALA A 115 -2.21 -3.90 7.22
N LEU A 116 -3.14 -3.45 6.37
CA LEU A 116 -4.05 -2.36 6.75
C LEU A 116 -4.94 -2.77 7.92
N GLU A 117 -5.23 -4.06 8.02
CA GLU A 117 -5.96 -4.69 9.11
C GLU A 117 -5.29 -4.46 10.48
N ASP A 118 -3.97 -4.28 10.53
CA ASP A 118 -3.26 -3.98 11.77
C ASP A 118 -3.60 -2.58 12.31
N ASN A 119 -3.95 -1.63 11.43
CA ASN A 119 -4.38 -0.28 11.83
C ASN A 119 -5.73 -0.31 12.56
N GLU A 120 -6.65 -1.17 12.11
CA GLU A 120 -7.97 -1.34 12.74
C GLU A 120 -7.85 -1.94 14.16
N LEU A 121 -6.78 -2.68 14.43
CA LEU A 121 -6.50 -3.30 15.72
C LEU A 121 -5.80 -2.35 16.72
N TRP A 122 -5.79 -1.05 16.49
CA TRP A 122 -5.11 -0.08 17.36
C TRP A 122 -5.56 -0.13 18.82
N LEU A 123 -6.83 -0.45 19.10
CA LEU A 123 -7.34 -0.62 20.48
C LEU A 123 -6.66 -1.79 21.21
N ARG A 124 -6.32 -2.87 20.50
CA ARG A 124 -5.54 -3.99 21.06
C ARG A 124 -4.13 -3.53 21.43
N HIS A 125 -3.52 -2.69 20.60
CA HIS A 125 -2.21 -2.10 20.90
C HIS A 125 -2.28 -1.14 22.09
N LEU A 126 -3.35 -0.36 22.24
CA LEU A 126 -3.58 0.50 23.40
C LEU A 126 -3.70 -0.31 24.70
N LEU A 127 -4.51 -1.38 24.70
CA LEU A 127 -4.63 -2.27 25.85
C LEU A 127 -3.28 -2.94 26.17
N GLY A 128 -2.55 -3.37 25.13
CA GLY A 128 -1.19 -3.88 25.25
C GLY A 128 -0.25 -2.88 25.92
N LEU A 129 -0.25 -1.61 25.48
CA LEU A 129 0.52 -0.54 26.10
C LEU A 129 0.22 -0.43 27.60
N ILE A 130 -1.06 -0.36 27.99
CA ILE A 130 -1.45 -0.23 29.40
C ILE A 130 -0.95 -1.42 30.22
N PHE A 131 -1.16 -2.65 29.73
CA PHE A 131 -0.76 -3.86 30.46
C PHE A 131 0.77 -4.00 30.54
N GLN A 132 1.48 -3.81 29.44
CA GLN A 132 2.95 -3.96 29.41
C GLN A 132 3.64 -2.88 30.25
N VAL A 133 3.14 -1.65 30.23
CA VAL A 133 3.65 -0.58 31.12
C VAL A 133 3.40 -0.94 32.58
N SER A 134 2.22 -1.47 32.91
CA SER A 134 1.91 -1.92 34.28
C SER A 134 2.83 -3.05 34.75
N VAL A 135 3.05 -4.07 33.91
CA VAL A 135 3.98 -5.18 34.22
C VAL A 135 5.41 -4.66 34.37
N ALA A 136 5.87 -3.78 33.47
CA ALA A 136 7.21 -3.23 33.54
C ALA A 136 7.42 -2.38 34.81
N ILE A 137 6.43 -1.56 35.20
CA ILE A 137 6.45 -0.81 36.46
C ILE A 137 6.46 -1.76 37.67
N TYR A 138 5.65 -2.82 37.63
CA TYR A 138 5.62 -3.84 38.69
C TYR A 138 6.99 -4.51 38.89
N VAL A 139 7.61 -4.97 37.79
CA VAL A 139 8.96 -5.56 37.80
C VAL A 139 9.97 -4.57 38.37
N PHE A 140 9.90 -3.31 37.92
CA PHE A 140 10.81 -2.26 38.37
C PHE A 140 10.67 -1.98 39.87
N GLN A 141 9.46 -1.75 40.37
CA GLN A 141 9.19 -1.47 41.79
C GLN A 141 9.58 -2.64 42.70
N ARG A 142 9.38 -3.89 42.26
CA ARG A 142 9.67 -5.07 43.09
C ARG A 142 11.16 -5.41 43.15
N SER A 143 11.93 -5.02 42.15
CA SER A 143 13.34 -5.39 42.04
C SER A 143 14.31 -4.33 42.53
N ILE A 144 14.04 -3.05 42.27
CA ILE A 144 14.99 -1.99 42.62
C ILE A 144 14.91 -1.65 44.12
N ARG A 145 16.01 -1.85 44.85
CA ARG A 145 16.12 -1.47 46.27
C ARG A 145 17.10 -0.33 46.50
N THR A 146 18.04 -0.12 45.57
CA THR A 146 19.03 0.96 45.62
C THR A 146 18.65 2.17 44.76
N THR A 147 19.03 3.37 45.22
CA THR A 147 18.67 4.62 44.54
C THR A 147 19.46 4.91 43.25
N ARG A 148 20.50 4.12 42.96
CA ARG A 148 21.51 4.42 41.93
C ARG A 148 21.00 4.27 40.50
N LEU A 149 20.09 3.33 40.26
CA LEU A 149 19.55 3.05 38.92
C LEU A 149 18.18 3.68 38.65
N HIS A 150 17.57 4.36 39.63
CA HIS A 150 16.25 4.96 39.44
C HIS A 150 16.24 6.04 38.37
N ALA A 151 17.16 6.99 38.45
CA ALA A 151 17.20 8.11 37.50
C ALA A 151 17.32 7.65 36.04
N PRO A 152 18.32 6.82 35.64
CA PRO A 152 18.39 6.34 34.27
C PRO A 152 17.17 5.47 33.90
N ALA A 153 16.62 4.69 34.82
CA ALA A 153 15.49 3.81 34.51
C ALA A 153 14.21 4.60 34.23
N ILE A 154 13.93 5.64 35.04
CA ILE A 154 12.75 6.52 34.87
C ILE A 154 12.82 7.25 33.52
N LEU A 155 14.01 7.73 33.13
CA LEU A 155 14.20 8.35 31.82
C LEU A 155 13.90 7.36 30.69
N MET A 156 14.40 6.12 30.79
CA MET A 156 14.11 5.09 29.80
C MET A 156 12.65 4.64 29.80
N PHE A 157 11.98 4.59 30.95
CA PHE A 157 10.55 4.32 31.04
C PHE A 157 9.75 5.35 30.26
N PHE A 158 10.07 6.63 30.46
CA PHE A 158 9.42 7.71 29.73
C PHE A 158 9.63 7.56 28.21
N VAL A 159 10.86 7.30 27.78
CA VAL A 159 11.18 7.07 26.35
C VAL A 159 10.39 5.88 25.79
N GLY A 160 10.35 4.74 26.51
CA GLY A 160 9.62 3.55 26.09
C GLY A 160 8.10 3.78 26.00
N ILE A 161 7.49 4.43 26.99
CA ILE A 161 6.07 4.78 27.01
C ILE A 161 5.72 5.69 25.83
N VAL A 162 6.52 6.75 25.60
CA VAL A 162 6.31 7.66 24.48
C VAL A 162 6.36 6.90 23.16
N LYS A 163 7.40 6.11 22.92
CA LYS A 163 7.58 5.39 21.64
C LYS A 163 6.48 4.37 21.36
N TYR A 164 5.97 3.71 22.39
CA TYR A 164 4.84 2.79 22.28
C TYR A 164 3.50 3.55 22.12
N GLY A 165 3.35 4.70 22.76
CA GLY A 165 2.28 5.65 22.48
C GLY A 165 2.28 6.14 21.03
N GLU A 166 3.44 6.52 20.48
CA GLU A 166 3.58 6.96 19.08
C GLU A 166 3.08 5.87 18.11
N ARG A 167 3.46 4.61 18.32
CA ARG A 167 2.98 3.49 17.48
C ARG A 167 1.46 3.37 17.54
N THR A 168 0.90 3.42 18.75
CA THR A 168 -0.55 3.29 18.97
C THR A 168 -1.31 4.43 18.29
N TYR A 169 -0.83 5.67 18.42
CA TYR A 169 -1.43 6.84 17.76
C TYR A 169 -1.29 6.78 16.23
N ALA A 170 -0.16 6.30 15.71
CA ALA A 170 0.03 6.13 14.28
C ALA A 170 -0.97 5.13 13.69
N LEU A 171 -1.18 3.98 14.35
CA LEU A 171 -2.18 2.98 13.95
C LEU A 171 -3.60 3.57 14.01
N MET A 172 -3.94 4.25 15.11
CA MET A 172 -5.24 4.91 15.27
C MET A 172 -5.48 5.93 14.15
N SER A 173 -4.52 6.80 13.87
CA SER A 173 -4.63 7.83 12.82
C SER A 173 -4.73 7.24 11.41
N ALA A 174 -4.22 6.03 11.20
CA ALA A 174 -4.23 5.33 9.92
C ALA A 174 -5.42 4.36 9.74
N SER A 175 -6.25 4.18 10.77
CA SER A 175 -7.50 3.40 10.67
C SER A 175 -8.51 4.10 9.76
N ALA A 176 -9.34 3.31 9.07
CA ALA A 176 -10.30 3.81 8.08
C ALA A 176 -11.29 4.81 8.68
N ASP A 177 -11.82 4.53 9.87
CA ASP A 177 -12.79 5.39 10.55
C ASP A 177 -12.19 6.74 10.95
N ASN A 178 -10.96 6.76 11.46
CA ASN A 178 -10.28 8.00 11.83
C ASN A 178 -9.81 8.79 10.61
N LEU A 179 -9.35 8.11 9.55
CA LEU A 179 -9.04 8.77 8.29
C LEU A 179 -10.29 9.43 7.71
N ARG A 180 -11.41 8.70 7.65
CA ARG A 180 -12.69 9.21 7.18
C ARG A 180 -13.17 10.38 8.03
N SER A 181 -13.20 10.24 9.36
CA SER A 181 -13.68 11.30 10.26
C SER A 181 -12.82 12.57 10.18
N SER A 182 -11.52 12.44 9.90
CA SER A 182 -10.61 13.59 9.70
C SER A 182 -10.82 14.35 8.38
N MET A 183 -11.58 13.79 7.43
CA MET A 183 -11.78 14.35 6.08
C MET A 183 -13.23 14.76 5.81
N VAL A 184 -14.21 14.24 6.56
CA VAL A 184 -15.62 14.56 6.38
C VAL A 184 -15.93 15.92 7.00
N SER A 185 -16.44 16.84 6.18
CA SER A 185 -17.01 18.11 6.64
C SER A 185 -18.31 17.88 7.42
N PRO A 186 -18.68 18.77 8.36
CA PRO A 186 -19.97 18.70 9.03
C PRO A 186 -21.13 18.60 8.02
N PRO A 187 -22.18 17.81 8.28
CA PRO A 187 -23.33 17.73 7.39
C PRO A 187 -23.92 19.11 7.14
N ASP A 188 -23.95 19.53 5.87
CA ASP A 188 -24.63 20.74 5.43
C ASP A 188 -25.95 20.32 4.75
N PRO A 189 -27.12 20.54 5.39
CA PRO A 189 -28.41 20.26 4.77
C PRO A 189 -28.75 21.25 3.64
N GLY A 190 -27.88 22.22 3.37
CA GLY A 190 -28.12 23.31 2.44
C GLY A 190 -29.09 24.35 3.00
N PRO A 191 -29.59 25.26 2.16
CA PRO A 191 -30.60 26.24 2.55
C PRO A 191 -31.87 25.55 3.08
N ASN A 192 -32.49 26.12 4.13
CA ASN A 192 -33.75 25.60 4.66
C ASN A 192 -34.88 25.76 3.62
N TYR A 193 -35.20 24.64 2.96
CA TYR A 193 -36.19 24.61 1.89
C TYR A 193 -37.59 25.06 2.35
N ALA A 194 -38.04 24.63 3.53
CA ALA A 194 -39.34 25.02 4.06
C ALA A 194 -39.43 26.54 4.23
N LYS A 195 -38.42 27.16 4.84
CA LYS A 195 -38.34 28.62 4.99
C LYS A 195 -38.27 29.34 3.64
N PHE A 196 -37.51 28.81 2.68
CA PHE A 196 -37.42 29.37 1.33
C PHE A 196 -38.79 29.35 0.63
N MET A 197 -39.54 28.25 0.75
CA MET A 197 -40.87 28.11 0.16
C MET A 197 -41.93 28.95 0.88
N GLU A 198 -41.84 29.10 2.20
CA GLU A 198 -42.68 30.03 2.96
C GLU A 198 -42.47 31.47 2.48
N GLU A 199 -41.22 31.89 2.28
CA GLU A 199 -40.89 33.23 1.77
C GLU A 199 -41.36 33.42 0.32
N TYR A 200 -41.22 32.40 -0.53
CA TYR A 200 -41.76 32.39 -1.89
C TYR A 200 -43.28 32.59 -1.86
N ALA A 201 -44.00 31.75 -1.12
CA ALA A 201 -45.46 31.80 -1.00
C ALA A 201 -45.95 33.14 -0.43
N SER A 202 -45.29 33.67 0.59
CA SER A 202 -45.61 34.98 1.17
C SER A 202 -45.48 36.11 0.15
N LYS A 203 -44.41 36.11 -0.67
CA LYS A 203 -44.18 37.16 -1.67
C LYS A 203 -45.14 37.04 -2.86
N THR A 204 -45.46 35.82 -3.29
CA THR A 204 -46.47 35.58 -4.33
C THR A 204 -47.86 36.01 -3.85
N ASN A 205 -48.25 35.68 -2.62
CA ASN A 205 -49.53 36.11 -2.04
C ASN A 205 -49.64 37.63 -1.87
N ALA A 206 -48.50 38.33 -1.71
CA ALA A 206 -48.43 39.79 -1.69
C ALA A 206 -48.52 40.43 -3.09
N GLY A 207 -48.69 39.65 -4.16
CA GLY A 207 -48.81 40.14 -5.54
C GLY A 207 -47.49 40.52 -6.21
N LEU A 208 -46.34 40.11 -5.67
CA LEU A 208 -45.01 40.43 -6.21
C LEU A 208 -44.61 39.44 -7.32
N ASP A 209 -43.93 39.91 -8.38
CA ASP A 209 -43.31 39.02 -9.39
C ASP A 209 -42.06 38.35 -8.79
N VAL A 210 -42.20 37.11 -8.30
CA VAL A 210 -41.11 36.37 -7.66
C VAL A 210 -40.49 35.40 -8.64
N ARG A 211 -39.19 35.57 -8.93
CA ARG A 211 -38.40 34.64 -9.75
C ARG A 211 -37.33 33.96 -8.93
N ILE A 212 -37.16 32.66 -9.14
CA ILE A 212 -36.06 31.90 -8.56
C ILE A 212 -34.88 32.04 -9.50
N LYS A 213 -33.78 32.64 -9.02
CA LYS A 213 -32.50 32.63 -9.73
C LYS A 213 -31.54 31.71 -9.00
N THR A 214 -30.92 30.82 -9.75
CA THR A 214 -29.80 30.04 -9.28
C THR A 214 -28.55 30.93 -9.33
N GLU A 215 -28.03 31.33 -8.17
CA GLU A 215 -26.70 31.95 -8.10
C GLU A 215 -25.65 30.85 -7.98
N GLU A 216 -24.68 30.85 -8.88
CA GLU A 216 -23.49 30.01 -8.74
C GLU A 216 -22.72 30.48 -7.51
N GLU A 217 -22.32 29.54 -6.67
CA GLU A 217 -21.49 29.85 -5.51
C GLU A 217 -20.16 30.43 -6.03
N PRO A 218 -19.69 31.57 -5.51
CA PRO A 218 -18.38 32.09 -5.91
C PRO A 218 -17.34 31.03 -5.58
N ASP A 219 -16.35 30.82 -6.46
CA ASP A 219 -15.20 29.92 -6.25
C ASP A 219 -14.45 30.29 -4.95
N THR A 220 -14.97 29.83 -3.82
CA THR A 220 -14.51 30.20 -2.48
C THR A 220 -13.85 28.99 -1.87
N LEU A 221 -12.75 28.59 -2.49
CA LEU A 221 -11.56 28.02 -1.86
C LEU A 221 -10.47 27.91 -2.92
N LYS A 222 -10.05 29.05 -3.48
CA LYS A 222 -8.66 29.15 -3.93
C LYS A 222 -7.82 28.94 -2.67
N PHE A 223 -7.21 27.77 -2.55
CA PHE A 223 -6.03 27.66 -1.72
C PHE A 223 -5.05 28.66 -2.32
N ASN A 224 -4.94 29.84 -1.71
CA ASN A 224 -3.94 30.84 -2.01
C ASN A 224 -2.58 30.23 -1.63
N VAL A 225 -2.10 29.29 -2.45
CA VAL A 225 -0.67 29.18 -2.66
C VAL A 225 -0.34 30.49 -3.34
N GLU A 226 0.34 31.37 -2.60
CA GLU A 226 0.85 32.63 -3.12
C GLU A 226 1.30 32.44 -4.57
N GLU A 227 0.56 33.04 -5.51
CA GLU A 227 0.89 33.14 -6.94
C GLU A 227 2.15 33.99 -7.18
N GLY A 228 3.01 34.11 -6.17
CA GLY A 228 4.19 34.97 -6.10
C GLY A 228 5.52 34.24 -5.90
N THR A 229 5.58 32.90 -5.98
CA THR A 229 6.86 32.22 -6.19
C THR A 229 6.96 31.72 -7.62
N VAL A 230 7.36 32.63 -8.50
CA VAL A 230 8.07 32.28 -9.73
C VAL A 230 9.31 31.48 -9.32
N PHE A 231 9.19 30.16 -9.26
CA PHE A 231 10.37 29.29 -9.17
C PHE A 231 10.95 29.18 -10.58
N ASN A 232 11.71 30.20 -10.95
CA ASN A 232 12.83 30.03 -11.86
C ASN A 232 13.85 29.14 -11.16
N ASP A 233 13.61 27.82 -11.16
CA ASP A 233 14.66 26.90 -10.82
C ASP A 233 14.55 25.64 -11.68
N SER A 234 15.72 25.25 -12.18
CA SER A 234 16.00 24.20 -13.14
C SER A 234 15.71 22.76 -12.65
N GLY A 235 14.82 22.57 -11.67
CA GLY A 235 14.64 21.31 -10.94
C GLY A 235 13.19 20.84 -10.78
N ASP A 236 13.04 19.52 -10.64
CA ASP A 236 11.78 18.78 -10.41
C ASP A 236 11.07 19.10 -9.07
N SER A 237 11.42 20.19 -8.38
CA SER A 237 10.87 20.56 -7.07
C SER A 237 9.38 20.92 -7.12
N TRP A 238 8.88 21.44 -8.25
CA TRP A 238 7.46 21.78 -8.42
C TRP A 238 6.58 20.52 -8.50
N ILE A 239 7.11 19.41 -9.03
CA ILE A 239 6.44 18.10 -9.09
C ILE A 239 6.10 17.65 -7.67
N LEU A 240 7.06 17.79 -6.76
CA LEU A 240 6.89 17.40 -5.37
C LEU A 240 5.84 18.24 -4.63
N LEU A 241 5.80 19.55 -4.90
CA LEU A 241 4.82 20.47 -4.31
C LEU A 241 3.41 20.15 -4.82
N LYS A 242 3.24 19.96 -6.13
CA LYS A 242 1.95 19.60 -6.73
C LYS A 242 1.47 18.22 -6.27
N ALA A 243 2.36 17.23 -6.21
CA ALA A 243 2.04 15.92 -5.65
C ALA A 243 1.58 16.02 -4.18
N LYS A 244 2.20 16.86 -3.34
CA LYS A 244 1.72 17.05 -1.96
C LYS A 244 0.33 17.67 -1.92
N HIS A 245 0.05 18.65 -2.78
CA HIS A 245 -1.25 19.29 -2.89
C HIS A 245 -2.34 18.27 -3.27
N PHE A 246 -2.11 17.52 -4.35
CA PHE A 246 -3.05 16.50 -4.80
C PHE A 246 -3.20 15.33 -3.83
N TYR A 247 -2.13 14.89 -3.16
CA TYR A 247 -2.22 13.91 -2.10
C TYR A 247 -3.24 14.30 -1.01
N LEU A 248 -3.27 15.58 -0.59
CA LEU A 248 -4.21 16.05 0.44
C LEU A 248 -5.67 15.92 0.01
N ILE A 249 -5.93 16.10 -1.30
CA ILE A 249 -7.25 16.03 -1.93
C ILE A 249 -7.62 14.55 -2.18
N PHE A 250 -6.81 13.82 -2.96
CA PHE A 250 -7.13 12.49 -3.48
C PHE A 250 -6.96 11.35 -2.47
N ARG A 251 -6.34 11.58 -1.29
CA ARG A 251 -6.29 10.56 -0.22
C ARG A 251 -7.68 10.17 0.30
N CYS A 252 -8.70 11.00 0.08
CA CYS A 252 -10.09 10.68 0.45
C CYS A 252 -10.62 9.45 -0.31
N LEU A 253 -10.07 9.16 -1.50
CA LEU A 253 -10.45 8.01 -2.31
C LEU A 253 -10.13 6.66 -1.64
N ILE A 254 -9.19 6.64 -0.69
CA ILE A 254 -8.82 5.41 0.05
C ILE A 254 -9.98 4.94 0.94
N VAL A 255 -10.76 5.87 1.46
CA VAL A 255 -11.89 5.66 2.39
C VAL A 255 -13.25 5.85 1.71
N ASP A 256 -13.25 5.71 0.38
CA ASP A 256 -14.43 5.80 -0.50
C ASP A 256 -15.24 7.10 -0.30
N LEU A 257 -14.53 8.24 -0.12
CA LEU A 257 -15.15 9.57 -0.08
C LEU A 257 -15.20 10.21 -1.48
N ILE A 258 -16.17 11.10 -1.67
CA ILE A 258 -16.47 11.80 -2.93
C ILE A 258 -15.55 13.01 -3.09
N LEU A 259 -15.10 13.28 -4.32
CA LEU A 259 -14.31 14.46 -4.69
C LEU A 259 -15.20 15.56 -5.26
N SER A 260 -14.79 16.82 -5.05
CA SER A 260 -15.46 17.98 -5.65
C SER A 260 -15.15 18.10 -7.14
N PHE A 261 -16.02 18.78 -7.89
CA PHE A 261 -15.76 19.08 -9.30
C PHE A 261 -14.65 20.12 -9.50
N HIS A 262 -14.43 21.01 -8.52
CA HIS A 262 -13.32 21.96 -8.53
C HIS A 262 -11.97 21.25 -8.48
N ASP A 263 -11.81 20.33 -7.52
CA ASP A 263 -10.60 19.51 -7.35
C ASP A 263 -10.28 18.71 -8.62
N ARG A 264 -11.34 18.17 -9.23
CA ARG A 264 -11.27 17.45 -10.49
C ARG A 264 -10.78 18.33 -11.63
N ASN A 265 -11.35 19.52 -11.80
CA ASN A 265 -11.01 20.41 -12.90
C ASN A 265 -9.58 20.96 -12.77
N ASP A 266 -9.15 21.32 -11.56
CA ASP A 266 -7.77 21.74 -11.30
C ASP A 266 -6.78 20.63 -11.67
N SER A 267 -7.00 19.43 -11.13
CA SER A 267 -6.18 18.25 -11.45
C SER A 267 -6.16 17.94 -12.95
N ARG A 268 -7.31 17.90 -13.62
CA ARG A 268 -7.40 17.58 -15.05
C ARG A 268 -6.62 18.58 -15.88
N SER A 269 -6.77 19.88 -15.61
CA SER A 269 -6.07 20.94 -16.35
C SER A 269 -4.54 20.81 -16.21
N PHE A 270 -4.07 20.41 -15.03
CA PHE A 270 -2.66 20.15 -14.78
C PHE A 270 -2.15 18.94 -15.56
N PHE A 271 -2.82 17.79 -15.46
CA PHE A 271 -2.39 16.55 -16.13
C PHE A 271 -2.52 16.61 -17.66
N ALA A 272 -3.48 17.38 -18.20
CA ALA A 272 -3.63 17.59 -19.64
C ALA A 272 -2.39 18.21 -20.30
N ASN A 273 -1.63 19.01 -19.55
CA ASN A 273 -0.43 19.69 -20.07
C ASN A 273 0.87 18.88 -19.86
N LEU A 274 0.80 17.72 -19.21
CA LEU A 274 1.97 16.90 -18.90
C LEU A 274 2.24 15.83 -19.96
N LYS A 275 3.49 15.38 -19.98
CA LYS A 275 3.95 14.15 -20.63
C LYS A 275 3.81 12.97 -19.66
N ALA A 276 3.66 11.76 -20.20
CA ALA A 276 3.45 10.53 -19.42
C ALA A 276 4.46 10.36 -18.27
N GLU A 277 5.75 10.50 -18.53
CA GLU A 277 6.80 10.33 -17.51
C GLU A 277 6.59 11.25 -16.29
N LYS A 278 6.29 12.53 -16.54
CA LYS A 278 6.06 13.51 -15.46
C LYS A 278 4.75 13.24 -14.73
N ALA A 279 3.70 12.87 -15.45
CA ALA A 279 2.40 12.51 -14.87
C ALA A 279 2.53 11.30 -13.93
N PHE A 280 3.17 10.21 -14.37
CA PHE A 280 3.41 9.05 -13.53
C PHE A 280 4.31 9.36 -12.33
N ARG A 281 5.28 10.27 -12.48
CA ARG A 281 6.11 10.71 -11.35
C ARG A 281 5.33 11.45 -10.28
N VAL A 282 4.34 12.27 -10.66
CA VAL A 282 3.43 12.94 -9.71
C VAL A 282 2.63 11.88 -8.94
N VAL A 283 1.96 10.97 -9.65
CA VAL A 283 1.17 9.86 -9.07
C VAL A 283 2.02 8.97 -8.17
N GLU A 284 3.26 8.68 -8.57
CA GLU A 284 4.23 7.90 -7.81
C GLU A 284 4.58 8.53 -6.46
N ILE A 285 4.71 9.86 -6.42
CA ILE A 285 4.97 10.62 -5.19
C ILE A 285 3.71 10.67 -4.32
N GLU A 286 2.52 10.81 -4.90
CA GLU A 286 1.25 10.81 -4.18
C GLU A 286 0.97 9.49 -3.47
N LEU A 287 1.05 8.37 -4.20
CA LEU A 287 0.91 7.02 -3.63
C LEU A 287 2.00 6.76 -2.58
N SER A 288 3.17 7.37 -2.74
CA SER A 288 4.25 7.33 -1.76
C SER A 288 3.90 8.01 -0.44
N PHE A 289 3.19 9.14 -0.47
CA PHE A 289 2.68 9.81 0.74
C PHE A 289 1.55 9.01 1.39
N ILE A 290 0.66 8.43 0.59
CA ILE A 290 -0.38 7.52 1.09
C ILE A 290 0.26 6.34 1.84
N TYR A 291 1.28 5.70 1.26
CA TYR A 291 2.01 4.62 1.92
C TYR A 291 2.59 5.06 3.28
N GLN A 292 3.19 6.26 3.34
CA GLN A 292 3.78 6.77 4.57
C GLN A 292 2.73 6.92 5.68
N VAL A 293 1.56 7.47 5.36
CA VAL A 293 0.49 7.61 6.35
C VAL A 293 -0.05 6.27 6.83
N LEU A 294 -0.21 5.29 5.93
CA LEU A 294 -0.87 4.03 6.25
C LEU A 294 0.01 2.97 6.93
N TYR A 295 1.33 2.98 6.66
CA TYR A 295 2.23 1.89 7.07
C TYR A 295 3.41 2.33 7.94
N THR A 296 3.58 3.62 8.21
CA THR A 296 4.74 4.15 8.95
C THR A 296 4.30 5.13 10.04
N LYS A 297 5.24 5.56 10.90
CA LYS A 297 4.96 6.57 11.94
C LYS A 297 4.80 8.00 11.41
N ALA A 298 4.69 8.19 10.09
CA ALA A 298 4.53 9.50 9.46
C ALA A 298 3.42 10.38 10.07
N PRO A 299 2.22 9.86 10.45
CA PRO A 299 1.17 10.68 11.06
C PRO A 299 1.59 11.35 12.37
N VAL A 300 2.50 10.73 13.13
CA VAL A 300 3.07 11.31 14.36
C VAL A 300 4.23 12.23 14.02
N ILE A 301 5.14 11.74 13.17
CA ILE A 301 6.41 12.39 12.89
C ILE A 301 6.24 13.73 12.19
N TYR A 302 5.31 13.82 11.22
CA TYR A 302 5.02 15.07 10.50
C TYR A 302 3.82 15.81 11.07
N TYR A 303 3.38 15.46 12.29
CA TYR A 303 2.33 16.21 12.97
C TYR A 303 2.85 17.58 13.38
N LYS A 304 2.48 18.59 12.58
CA LYS A 304 2.82 20.00 12.79
C LYS A 304 4.31 20.15 13.15
N THR A 305 4.62 20.95 14.17
CA THR A 305 5.98 21.12 14.70
C THR A 305 6.30 20.14 15.83
N VAL A 306 5.32 19.44 16.41
CA VAL A 306 5.48 18.65 17.64
C VAL A 306 6.29 17.37 17.40
N GLY A 307 6.07 16.68 16.28
CA GLY A 307 6.72 15.40 15.98
C GLY A 307 8.26 15.46 16.01
N PRO A 308 8.92 16.37 15.27
CA PRO A 308 10.38 16.49 15.29
C PRO A 308 10.93 16.86 16.67
N TRP A 309 10.24 17.74 17.43
CA TRP A 309 10.63 18.09 18.80
C TRP A 309 10.54 16.89 19.75
N LEU A 310 9.50 16.07 19.62
CA LEU A 310 9.36 14.83 20.40
C LEU A 310 10.52 13.86 20.13
N ARG A 311 11.02 13.80 18.89
CA ARG A 311 12.20 12.98 18.55
C ARG A 311 13.48 13.47 19.17
N VAL A 312 13.76 14.76 19.05
CA VAL A 312 14.92 15.38 19.72
C VAL A 312 14.84 15.12 21.23
N PHE A 313 13.65 15.27 21.82
CA PHE A 313 13.42 15.03 23.24
C PHE A 313 13.67 13.57 23.65
N THR A 314 13.12 12.58 22.93
CA THR A 314 13.36 11.15 23.25
C THR A 314 14.83 10.75 23.10
N PHE A 315 15.53 11.28 22.08
CA PHE A 315 16.95 11.04 21.86
C PHE A 315 17.83 11.63 22.97
N THR A 316 17.52 12.85 23.43
CA THR A 316 18.27 13.49 24.52
C THR A 316 18.05 12.76 25.85
N LEU A 317 16.81 12.35 26.16
CA LEU A 317 16.52 11.54 27.35
C LEU A 317 17.28 10.21 27.36
N MET A 318 17.32 9.50 26.22
CA MET A 318 18.06 8.24 26.08
C MET A 318 19.57 8.47 26.27
N SER A 319 20.10 9.56 25.71
CA SER A 319 21.52 9.94 25.85
C SER A 319 21.88 10.29 27.29
N ILE A 320 21.04 11.07 27.99
CA ILE A 320 21.23 11.40 29.41
C ILE A 320 21.18 10.13 30.25
N SER A 321 20.24 9.22 29.96
CA SER A 321 20.17 7.93 30.66
C SER A 321 21.45 7.10 30.49
N LEU A 322 22.02 7.05 29.28
CA LEU A 322 23.30 6.38 29.05
C LEU A 322 24.43 7.02 29.86
N ILE A 323 24.51 8.36 29.87
CA ILE A 323 25.53 9.10 30.63
C ILE A 323 25.41 8.79 32.13
N LEU A 324 24.20 8.86 32.68
CA LEU A 324 23.95 8.50 34.08
C LEU A 324 24.34 7.04 34.35
N PHE A 325 24.00 6.12 33.45
CA PHE A 325 24.39 4.72 33.57
C PHE A 325 25.92 4.55 33.53
N ILE A 326 26.68 5.29 32.71
CA ILE A 326 28.15 5.24 32.70
C ILE A 326 28.73 5.64 34.05
N PHE A 327 28.18 6.69 34.68
CA PHE A 327 28.66 7.17 35.98
C PHE A 327 28.20 6.32 37.18
N THR A 328 27.26 5.38 37.00
CA THR A 328 26.93 4.42 38.07
C THR A 328 28.03 3.39 38.24
N GLY A 329 28.59 3.28 39.45
CA GLY A 329 29.62 2.29 39.78
C GLY A 329 29.14 0.86 39.49
N LYS A 330 29.92 0.11 38.69
CA LYS A 330 29.57 -1.24 38.21
C LYS A 330 30.03 -2.38 39.13
N SER A 331 30.63 -2.06 40.27
CA SER A 331 31.16 -3.05 41.20
C SER A 331 30.03 -3.90 41.79
N GLY A 332 30.02 -5.19 41.44
CA GLY A 332 29.06 -6.17 41.96
C GLY A 332 27.95 -6.60 41.00
N TYR A 333 27.92 -6.11 39.75
CA TYR A 333 27.05 -6.67 38.70
C TYR A 333 27.79 -7.73 37.87
N ARG A 334 27.06 -8.71 37.34
CA ARG A 334 27.61 -9.69 36.38
C ARG A 334 28.05 -8.96 35.11
N GLY A 335 29.31 -9.14 34.70
CA GLY A 335 29.89 -8.43 33.55
C GLY A 335 29.08 -8.59 32.26
N MET A 336 28.49 -9.77 32.04
CA MET A 336 27.63 -10.02 30.87
C MET A 336 26.37 -9.16 30.86
N ASP A 337 25.71 -8.93 32.00
CA ASP A 337 24.50 -8.10 32.06
C ASP A 337 24.81 -6.63 31.81
N VAL A 338 25.98 -6.18 32.27
CA VAL A 338 26.51 -4.85 31.98
C VAL A 338 26.77 -4.70 30.48
N THR A 339 27.41 -5.69 29.85
CA THR A 339 27.65 -5.71 28.40
C THR A 339 26.34 -5.66 27.61
N VAL A 340 25.34 -6.50 27.95
CA VAL A 340 24.01 -6.49 27.30
C VAL A 340 23.36 -5.11 27.43
N THR A 341 23.42 -4.48 28.61
CA THR A 341 22.85 -3.15 28.82
C THR A 341 23.52 -2.08 27.96
N TYR A 342 24.84 -2.13 27.80
CA TYR A 342 25.55 -1.24 26.86
C TYR A 342 25.15 -1.49 25.41
N ILE A 343 24.94 -2.75 25.01
CA ILE A 343 24.47 -3.08 23.67
C ILE A 343 23.05 -2.54 23.43
N LEU A 344 22.15 -2.60 24.43
CA LEU A 344 20.81 -2.02 24.32
C LEU A 344 20.84 -0.51 24.14
N PHE A 345 21.66 0.21 24.90
CA PHE A 345 21.84 1.65 24.71
C PHE A 345 22.45 1.98 23.36
N GLY A 346 23.57 1.33 23.00
CA GLY A 346 24.27 1.58 21.75
C GLY A 346 23.40 1.26 20.53
N GLY A 347 22.73 0.11 20.56
CA GLY A 347 21.78 -0.31 19.54
C GLY A 347 20.60 0.63 19.42
N GLY A 348 19.93 0.99 20.53
CA GLY A 348 18.80 1.92 20.50
C GLY A 348 19.19 3.31 19.98
N LEU A 349 20.31 3.89 20.44
CA LEU A 349 20.79 5.19 19.93
C LEU A 349 21.18 5.13 18.46
N PHE A 350 21.79 4.02 18.02
CA PHE A 350 22.10 3.80 16.60
C PHE A 350 20.82 3.72 15.76
N LEU A 351 19.81 2.96 16.19
CA LEU A 351 18.52 2.86 15.50
C LEU A 351 17.80 4.21 15.44
N GLU A 352 17.80 5.00 16.52
CA GLU A 352 17.24 6.36 16.54
C GLU A 352 17.97 7.31 15.59
N THR A 353 19.31 7.25 15.56
CA THR A 353 20.12 8.07 14.64
C THR A 353 19.84 7.70 13.19
N TRP A 354 19.70 6.40 12.90
CA TRP A 354 19.33 5.92 11.57
C TRP A 354 17.90 6.35 11.18
N ALA A 355 16.93 6.23 12.09
CA ALA A 355 15.56 6.69 11.88
C ALA A 355 15.52 8.19 11.56
N PHE A 356 16.26 9.00 12.32
CA PHE A 356 16.38 10.45 12.10
C PHE A 356 16.99 10.76 10.73
N THR A 357 18.02 10.03 10.33
CA THR A 357 18.63 10.18 8.99
C THR A 357 17.62 9.89 7.87
N LEU A 358 16.81 8.82 8.02
CA LEU A 358 15.73 8.48 7.09
C LEU A 358 14.62 9.55 7.06
N LEU A 359 14.30 10.14 8.21
CA LEU A 359 13.29 11.18 8.33
C LEU A 359 13.72 12.46 7.60
N VAL A 360 14.92 12.97 7.90
CA VAL A 360 15.42 14.22 7.32
C VAL A 360 15.65 14.06 5.80
N SER A 361 16.03 12.87 5.34
CA SER A 361 16.21 12.55 3.91
C SER A 361 14.89 12.22 3.18
N SER A 362 13.73 12.61 3.71
CA SER A 362 12.42 12.33 3.10
C SER A 362 11.94 13.49 2.22
N ASP A 363 11.09 13.16 1.24
CA ASP A 363 10.46 14.15 0.36
C ASP A 363 9.66 15.20 1.16
N GLN A 364 9.00 14.78 2.24
CA GLN A 364 8.19 15.64 3.09
C GLN A 364 9.06 16.58 3.97
N ALA A 365 10.18 16.08 4.49
CA ALA A 365 11.15 16.88 5.23
C ALA A 365 11.84 17.91 4.34
N PHE A 366 12.13 17.57 3.08
CA PHE A 366 12.68 18.53 2.12
C PHE A 366 11.74 19.71 1.88
N LEU A 367 10.44 19.47 1.67
CA LEU A 367 9.46 20.55 1.52
C LEU A 367 9.39 21.45 2.75
N TRP A 368 9.47 20.85 3.95
CA TRP A 368 9.47 21.60 5.21
C TRP A 368 10.73 22.45 5.38
N LEU A 369 11.92 21.88 5.12
CA LEU A 369 13.19 22.58 5.19
C LEU A 369 13.30 23.69 4.14
N LYS A 370 12.80 23.45 2.92
CA LYS A 370 12.76 24.45 1.84
C LYS A 370 11.92 25.66 2.24
N GLY A 371 10.78 25.44 2.88
CA GLY A 371 9.95 26.53 3.44
C GLY A 371 10.65 27.34 4.55
N GLN A 372 11.70 26.78 5.16
CA GLN A 372 12.47 27.39 6.26
C GLN A 372 13.86 27.88 5.82
N GLU A 373 14.13 27.99 4.51
CA GLU A 373 15.44 28.39 3.94
C GLU A 373 15.97 29.75 4.43
N ARG A 374 15.11 30.59 5.03
CA ARG A 374 15.53 31.84 5.67
C ARG A 374 16.47 31.61 6.86
N HIS A 375 16.42 30.44 7.52
CA HIS A 375 17.27 30.10 8.65
C HIS A 375 18.59 29.44 8.23
N LYS A 376 19.73 29.94 8.74
CA LYS A 376 21.07 29.38 8.47
C LYS A 376 21.17 27.89 8.83
N ALA A 377 20.51 27.46 9.91
CA ALA A 377 20.47 26.06 10.33
C ALA A 377 19.78 25.16 9.30
N ALA A 378 18.66 25.61 8.70
CA ALA A 378 17.95 24.84 7.67
C ALA A 378 18.81 24.66 6.42
N LYS A 379 19.52 25.73 5.99
CA LYS A 379 20.49 25.65 4.88
C LYS A 379 21.65 24.69 5.16
N PHE A 380 22.19 24.72 6.37
CA PHE A 380 23.24 23.79 6.79
C PHE A 380 22.75 22.34 6.73
N VAL A 381 21.57 22.06 7.30
CA VAL A 381 20.96 20.72 7.27
C VAL A 381 20.72 20.25 5.82
N LEU A 382 20.15 21.10 4.96
CA LEU A 382 19.95 20.83 3.53
C LEU A 382 21.26 20.48 2.81
N SER A 383 22.35 21.17 3.14
CA SER A 383 23.68 20.87 2.58
C SER A 383 24.17 19.49 3.01
N CYS A 384 24.08 19.16 4.30
CA CYS A 384 24.52 17.87 4.84
C CYS A 384 23.73 16.68 4.26
N ILE A 385 22.44 16.87 3.95
CA ILE A 385 21.56 15.80 3.45
C ILE A 385 21.39 15.81 1.93
N SER A 386 22.06 16.71 1.22
CA SER A 386 21.90 16.88 -0.24
C SER A 386 22.12 15.57 -1.01
N PHE A 387 23.17 14.82 -0.64
CA PHE A 387 23.49 13.52 -1.24
C PHE A 387 22.42 12.44 -0.95
N PRO A 388 22.09 12.09 0.32
CA PRO A 388 21.07 11.08 0.60
C PRO A 388 19.68 11.49 0.09
N LEU A 389 19.36 12.78 0.07
CA LEU A 389 18.11 13.29 -0.47
C LEU A 389 18.04 13.11 -1.99
N SER A 390 19.08 13.54 -2.73
CA SER A 390 19.14 13.38 -4.19
C SER A 390 19.05 11.91 -4.59
N TYR A 391 19.78 11.03 -3.88
CA TYR A 391 19.70 9.59 -4.08
C TYR A 391 18.28 9.04 -3.90
N ARG A 392 17.55 9.52 -2.88
CA ARG A 392 16.18 9.04 -2.59
C ARG A 392 15.12 9.65 -3.50
N GLN A 393 15.32 10.87 -3.99
CA GLN A 393 14.43 11.51 -4.95
C GLN A 393 14.51 10.87 -6.33
N ASN A 394 15.71 10.42 -6.73
CA ASN A 394 15.93 9.76 -8.02
C ASN A 394 15.55 8.27 -8.01
N LYS A 395 15.35 7.67 -6.84
CA LYS A 395 14.87 6.30 -6.73
C LYS A 395 13.37 6.19 -7.02
N PRO A 396 12.95 5.15 -7.77
CA PRO A 396 11.53 4.88 -7.95
C PRO A 396 10.89 4.60 -6.59
N LYS A 397 9.70 5.14 -6.35
CA LYS A 397 8.89 5.01 -5.14
C LYS A 397 8.03 3.73 -5.15
N TRP A 398 8.17 2.88 -6.16
CA TRP A 398 7.61 1.53 -6.22
C TRP A 398 8.51 0.60 -7.04
N SER A 399 8.13 -0.66 -7.19
CA SER A 399 8.95 -1.67 -7.88
C SER A 399 9.11 -1.44 -9.39
N ARG A 400 8.18 -0.69 -10.02
CA ARG A 400 8.05 -0.56 -11.49
C ARG A 400 8.01 -1.91 -12.20
N LYS A 401 7.50 -2.93 -11.52
CA LYS A 401 7.26 -4.27 -12.06
C LYS A 401 5.77 -4.57 -11.98
N MET A 402 5.29 -5.33 -12.95
CA MET A 402 3.95 -5.91 -12.92
C MET A 402 4.07 -7.43 -12.97
N ALA A 403 3.26 -8.09 -12.16
CA ALA A 403 3.23 -9.53 -12.10
C ALA A 403 2.37 -10.06 -13.25
N GLN A 404 2.89 -11.04 -13.97
CA GLN A 404 2.26 -11.64 -15.13
C GLN A 404 2.13 -13.14 -14.93
N CYS A 405 1.05 -13.70 -15.46
CA CYS A 405 0.91 -15.15 -15.58
C CYS A 405 0.24 -15.49 -16.92
N ASN A 406 0.43 -16.72 -17.37
CA ASN A 406 -0.09 -17.18 -18.64
C ASN A 406 -0.77 -18.53 -18.48
N LEU A 407 -2.04 -18.62 -18.91
CA LEU A 407 -2.86 -19.81 -18.72
C LEU A 407 -2.25 -21.05 -19.39
N MET A 408 -1.73 -20.92 -20.62
CA MET A 408 -1.10 -22.05 -21.34
C MET A 408 0.13 -22.56 -20.61
N SER A 409 0.97 -21.66 -20.09
CA SER A 409 2.15 -22.03 -19.32
C SER A 409 1.81 -22.77 -18.03
N ILE A 410 0.70 -22.40 -17.37
CA ILE A 410 0.21 -23.06 -16.15
C ILE A 410 -0.28 -24.47 -16.49
N CYS A 411 -1.13 -24.62 -17.51
CA CYS A 411 -1.71 -25.91 -17.91
C CYS A 411 -0.64 -26.91 -18.38
N LEU A 412 0.39 -26.45 -19.09
CA LEU A 412 1.49 -27.30 -19.53
C LEU A 412 2.42 -27.69 -18.38
N ALA A 413 2.48 -26.93 -17.29
CA ALA A 413 3.33 -27.24 -16.14
C ALA A 413 2.69 -28.24 -15.15
N ASP A 414 1.40 -28.54 -15.27
CA ASP A 414 0.57 -29.15 -14.22
C ASP A 414 0.58 -30.70 -14.17
N GLU A 415 1.77 -31.29 -14.27
CA GLU A 415 1.98 -32.74 -14.06
C GLU A 415 2.78 -32.97 -12.79
N LYS A 416 2.13 -32.79 -11.62
CA LYS A 416 2.73 -33.03 -10.31
C LYS A 416 1.87 -34.02 -9.52
N HIS A 417 2.52 -34.97 -8.84
CA HIS A 417 1.85 -36.03 -8.07
C HIS A 417 2.30 -36.05 -6.61
N GLY A 418 1.48 -36.63 -5.73
CA GLY A 418 1.80 -36.84 -4.32
C GLY A 418 1.92 -35.54 -3.51
N VAL A 419 2.90 -35.49 -2.61
CA VAL A 419 3.12 -34.36 -1.68
C VAL A 419 3.35 -33.04 -2.42
N ILE A 420 3.96 -33.07 -3.61
CA ILE A 420 4.19 -31.86 -4.41
C ILE A 420 2.86 -31.25 -4.87
N ALA A 421 1.88 -32.08 -5.27
CA ALA A 421 0.56 -31.59 -5.64
C ALA A 421 -0.16 -30.95 -4.45
N TRP A 422 -0.02 -31.54 -3.25
CA TRP A 422 -0.56 -30.96 -2.01
C TRP A 422 0.10 -29.62 -1.66
N ILE A 423 1.44 -29.51 -1.73
CA ILE A 423 2.15 -28.24 -1.49
C ILE A 423 1.76 -27.19 -2.55
N MET A 424 1.61 -27.60 -3.80
CA MET A 424 1.16 -26.72 -4.89
C MET A 424 -0.32 -26.33 -4.77
N SER A 425 -1.09 -26.88 -3.83
CA SER A 425 -2.48 -26.47 -3.61
C SER A 425 -2.57 -25.10 -2.92
N PHE A 426 -1.55 -24.70 -2.16
CA PHE A 426 -1.50 -23.41 -1.47
C PHE A 426 -1.30 -22.25 -2.46
N ASP A 427 -2.18 -21.27 -2.42
CA ASP A 427 -2.18 -20.13 -3.36
C ASP A 427 -0.87 -19.35 -3.37
N LEU A 428 -0.22 -19.20 -2.21
CA LEU A 428 1.09 -18.56 -2.10
C LEU A 428 2.17 -19.30 -2.91
N VAL A 429 2.13 -20.64 -2.92
CA VAL A 429 3.09 -21.47 -3.65
C VAL A 429 2.79 -21.42 -5.15
N LYS A 430 1.50 -21.48 -5.53
CA LYS A 430 1.09 -21.29 -6.93
C LYS A 430 1.52 -19.94 -7.46
N GLU A 431 1.25 -18.87 -6.71
CA GLU A 431 1.69 -17.53 -7.08
C GLU A 431 3.20 -17.53 -7.28
N TRP A 432 3.97 -18.04 -6.33
CA TRP A 432 5.42 -18.05 -6.43
C TRP A 432 5.96 -18.82 -7.66
N CYS A 433 5.33 -19.94 -8.02
CA CYS A 433 5.76 -20.77 -9.15
C CYS A 433 5.37 -20.19 -10.52
N TYR A 434 4.18 -19.60 -10.64
CA TYR A 434 3.62 -19.20 -11.93
C TYR A 434 3.74 -17.71 -12.21
N ARG A 435 4.00 -16.90 -11.18
CA ARG A 435 4.21 -15.46 -11.31
C ARG A 435 5.54 -15.17 -11.98
N LYS A 436 5.50 -14.30 -12.99
CA LYS A 436 6.67 -13.67 -13.61
C LYS A 436 6.59 -12.17 -13.38
N ASP A 437 7.57 -11.60 -12.69
CA ASP A 437 7.65 -10.16 -12.52
C ASP A 437 8.38 -9.54 -13.72
N THR A 438 7.67 -8.77 -14.54
CA THR A 438 8.25 -8.05 -15.68
C THR A 438 8.30 -6.55 -15.42
N PRO A 439 9.36 -5.85 -15.86
CA PRO A 439 9.42 -4.41 -15.73
C PRO A 439 8.32 -3.77 -16.58
N VAL A 440 7.63 -2.77 -16.02
CA VAL A 440 6.65 -1.99 -16.77
C VAL A 440 7.42 -1.12 -17.77
N SER A 441 7.21 -1.35 -19.06
CA SER A 441 7.96 -0.67 -20.11
C SER A 441 7.50 0.79 -20.26
N SER A 442 8.43 1.71 -20.54
CA SER A 442 8.08 3.12 -20.80
C SER A 442 7.08 3.29 -21.94
N PRO A 443 7.17 2.55 -23.08
CA PRO A 443 6.17 2.63 -24.14
C PRO A 443 4.76 2.23 -23.70
N LEU A 444 4.64 1.27 -22.77
CA LEU A 444 3.33 0.88 -22.21
C LEU A 444 2.73 2.02 -21.38
N LEU A 445 3.52 2.66 -20.52
CA LEU A 445 3.07 3.80 -19.71
C LEU A 445 2.68 4.99 -20.59
N GLU A 446 3.50 5.30 -21.61
CA GLU A 446 3.19 6.35 -22.59
C GLU A 446 1.89 6.07 -23.32
N PHE A 447 1.71 4.84 -23.83
CA PHE A 447 0.48 4.42 -24.48
C PHE A 447 -0.75 4.57 -23.58
N LEU A 448 -0.70 4.04 -22.35
CA LEU A 448 -1.81 4.12 -21.40
C LEU A 448 -2.15 5.56 -21.02
N PHE A 449 -1.14 6.42 -20.84
CA PHE A 449 -1.36 7.82 -20.51
C PHE A 449 -2.01 8.59 -21.66
N GLU A 450 -1.50 8.44 -22.89
CA GLU A 450 -2.06 9.13 -24.06
C GLU A 450 -3.49 8.67 -24.36
N GLU A 451 -3.78 7.38 -24.20
CA GLU A 451 -5.12 6.81 -24.36
C GLU A 451 -6.10 7.41 -23.31
N LEU A 452 -5.71 7.46 -22.04
CA LEU A 452 -6.52 8.08 -20.99
C LEU A 452 -6.70 9.59 -21.20
N LYS A 453 -5.64 10.27 -21.64
CA LYS A 453 -5.64 11.71 -21.91
C LYS A 453 -6.60 12.04 -23.06
N SER A 454 -6.55 11.28 -24.15
CA SER A 454 -7.46 11.41 -25.29
C SER A 454 -8.93 11.15 -24.91
N LYS A 455 -9.16 10.13 -24.08
CA LYS A 455 -10.49 9.84 -23.53
C LYS A 455 -11.02 10.95 -22.63
N SER A 456 -10.15 11.52 -21.78
CA SER A 456 -10.49 12.67 -20.92
C SER A 456 -10.82 13.93 -21.71
N SER A 457 -10.19 14.17 -22.87
CA SER A 457 -10.51 15.34 -23.70
C SER A 457 -11.82 15.18 -24.48
N THR A 458 -12.24 13.95 -24.77
CA THR A 458 -13.47 13.65 -25.54
C THR A 458 -14.72 13.73 -24.67
N ALA A 459 -14.61 13.60 -23.35
CA ALA A 459 -15.74 13.64 -22.44
C ALA A 459 -16.10 15.09 -22.03
N GLU A 460 -17.27 15.56 -22.45
CA GLU A 460 -17.78 16.91 -22.16
C GLU A 460 -18.48 16.98 -20.79
N ASP A 461 -19.22 15.94 -20.40
CA ASP A 461 -20.07 15.91 -19.19
C ASP A 461 -19.77 14.72 -18.27
N SER A 462 -20.21 14.77 -17.01
CA SER A 462 -20.02 13.71 -15.99
C SER A 462 -20.46 12.32 -16.48
N ARG A 463 -21.52 12.25 -17.31
CA ARG A 463 -22.03 11.02 -17.91
C ARG A 463 -21.04 10.41 -18.89
N GLY A 464 -20.35 11.22 -19.69
CA GLY A 464 -19.27 10.76 -20.56
C GLY A 464 -18.18 10.03 -19.77
N TYR A 465 -17.78 10.54 -18.61
CA TYR A 465 -16.76 9.91 -17.76
C TYR A 465 -17.26 8.64 -17.08
N LYS A 466 -18.50 8.64 -16.56
CA LYS A 466 -19.12 7.41 -16.01
C LYS A 466 -19.18 6.32 -17.07
N ARG A 467 -19.57 6.67 -18.31
CA ARG A 467 -19.59 5.73 -19.43
C ARG A 467 -18.21 5.16 -19.73
N LEU A 468 -17.17 6.00 -19.72
CA LEU A 468 -15.78 5.59 -19.90
C LEU A 468 -15.30 4.60 -18.84
N CYS A 469 -15.65 4.82 -17.57
CA CYS A 469 -15.27 3.94 -16.46
C CYS A 469 -16.02 2.60 -16.46
N ASN A 470 -17.24 2.57 -17.00
CA ASN A 470 -18.14 1.41 -16.91
C ASN A 470 -18.10 0.51 -18.14
N SER A 471 -17.44 0.95 -19.21
CA SER A 471 -17.27 0.14 -20.41
C SER A 471 -16.09 -0.84 -20.22
N ARG A 472 -16.23 -2.08 -20.75
CA ARG A 472 -15.30 -3.22 -20.55
C ARG A 472 -14.59 -3.67 -21.83
N GLY A 473 -14.59 -2.83 -22.85
CA GLY A 473 -14.13 -3.10 -24.22
C GLY A 473 -15.20 -2.76 -25.26
N GLU A 474 -16.46 -2.59 -24.84
CA GLU A 474 -17.57 -2.23 -25.72
C GLU A 474 -17.35 -0.88 -26.41
N LEU A 475 -16.86 0.12 -25.67
CA LEU A 475 -16.67 1.47 -26.20
C LEU A 475 -15.51 1.49 -27.21
N ALA A 476 -14.39 0.83 -26.88
CA ALA A 476 -13.28 0.59 -27.81
C ALA A 476 -13.76 -0.05 -29.12
N LEU A 477 -14.55 -1.13 -29.04
CA LEU A 477 -15.07 -1.80 -30.23
C LEU A 477 -16.03 -0.92 -31.05
N LYS A 478 -16.86 -0.11 -30.39
CA LYS A 478 -17.76 0.85 -31.08
C LYS A 478 -16.98 1.94 -31.79
N MET A 479 -15.98 2.53 -31.13
CA MET A 479 -15.12 3.57 -31.71
C MET A 479 -14.35 3.07 -32.93
N MET A 480 -13.97 1.79 -32.94
CA MET A 480 -13.24 1.18 -34.05
C MET A 480 -14.14 0.54 -35.12
N GLY A 481 -15.46 0.50 -34.92
CA GLY A 481 -16.42 -0.09 -35.86
C GLY A 481 -16.45 -1.62 -35.89
N TYR A 482 -16.03 -2.30 -34.83
CA TYR A 482 -15.99 -3.78 -34.74
C TYR A 482 -16.96 -4.37 -33.70
N HIS A 483 -17.85 -3.56 -33.13
CA HIS A 483 -18.80 -4.00 -32.11
C HIS A 483 -19.75 -5.09 -32.61
N GLU A 484 -20.22 -5.04 -33.85
CA GLU A 484 -21.10 -6.09 -34.40
C GLU A 484 -20.40 -7.46 -34.48
N MET A 485 -19.07 -7.45 -34.70
CA MET A 485 -18.29 -8.68 -34.87
C MET A 485 -17.82 -9.27 -33.53
N PHE A 486 -17.42 -8.42 -32.58
CA PHE A 486 -16.80 -8.83 -31.31
C PHE A 486 -17.60 -8.46 -30.06
N GLY A 487 -18.76 -7.81 -30.19
CA GLY A 487 -19.55 -7.37 -29.04
C GLY A 487 -19.94 -8.50 -28.09
N TRP A 488 -20.19 -9.69 -28.63
CA TRP A 488 -20.49 -10.89 -27.84
C TRP A 488 -19.35 -11.31 -26.89
N SER A 489 -18.09 -10.94 -27.15
CA SER A 489 -16.96 -11.33 -26.30
C SER A 489 -16.65 -10.34 -25.17
N VAL A 490 -17.32 -9.17 -25.15
CA VAL A 490 -17.18 -8.15 -24.10
C VAL A 490 -18.51 -7.90 -23.37
N ASN A 491 -19.65 -8.28 -23.96
CA ASN A 491 -20.98 -8.22 -23.36
C ASN A 491 -21.30 -9.48 -22.54
N VAL A 492 -20.28 -10.03 -21.86
CA VAL A 492 -20.39 -11.13 -20.91
C VAL A 492 -19.91 -10.66 -19.54
N ASP A 493 -19.91 -11.54 -18.55
CA ASP A 493 -19.32 -11.21 -17.25
C ASP A 493 -17.84 -10.82 -17.41
N PHE A 494 -17.35 -9.97 -16.52
CA PHE A 494 -16.04 -9.34 -16.69
C PHE A 494 -14.88 -10.35 -16.62
N ASP A 495 -14.97 -11.31 -15.70
CA ASP A 495 -14.07 -12.46 -15.59
C ASP A 495 -14.07 -13.35 -16.84
N GLU A 496 -15.25 -13.58 -17.42
CA GLU A 496 -15.41 -14.32 -18.68
C GLU A 496 -14.72 -13.60 -19.84
N SER A 497 -14.92 -12.28 -19.95
CA SER A 497 -14.28 -11.43 -20.96
C SER A 497 -12.76 -11.49 -20.84
N ILE A 498 -12.21 -11.40 -19.63
CA ILE A 498 -10.75 -11.47 -19.41
C ILE A 498 -10.20 -12.82 -19.87
N LEU A 499 -10.85 -13.94 -19.52
CA LEU A 499 -10.39 -15.27 -19.92
C LEU A 499 -10.46 -15.47 -21.43
N LEU A 500 -11.57 -15.05 -22.07
CA LEU A 500 -11.76 -15.11 -23.52
C LEU A 500 -10.65 -14.36 -24.26
N TRP A 501 -10.46 -13.09 -23.91
CA TRP A 501 -9.47 -12.24 -24.55
C TRP A 501 -8.05 -12.67 -24.21
N HIS A 502 -7.79 -13.23 -23.03
CA HIS A 502 -6.46 -13.73 -22.66
C HIS A 502 -6.02 -14.89 -23.55
N ILE A 503 -6.87 -15.92 -23.65
CA ILE A 503 -6.59 -17.07 -24.50
C ILE A 503 -6.49 -16.63 -25.96
N ALA A 504 -7.40 -15.76 -26.44
CA ALA A 504 -7.35 -15.27 -27.81
C ALA A 504 -6.07 -14.45 -28.11
N THR A 505 -5.61 -13.64 -27.15
CA THR A 505 -4.35 -12.89 -27.25
C THR A 505 -3.16 -13.84 -27.34
N GLU A 506 -3.11 -14.89 -26.50
CA GLU A 506 -2.04 -15.89 -26.56
C GLU A 506 -2.00 -16.62 -27.91
N LEU A 507 -3.15 -17.08 -28.40
CA LEU A 507 -3.25 -17.77 -29.69
C LEU A 507 -2.77 -16.87 -30.85
N CYS A 508 -3.19 -15.60 -30.87
CA CYS A 508 -2.73 -14.64 -31.88
C CYS A 508 -1.24 -14.33 -31.75
N TYR A 509 -0.73 -14.22 -30.51
CA TYR A 509 0.67 -13.93 -30.23
C TYR A 509 1.58 -15.03 -30.74
N GLN A 510 1.23 -16.30 -30.52
CA GLN A 510 2.01 -17.45 -30.95
C GLN A 510 1.90 -17.75 -32.45
N HIS A 511 0.80 -17.31 -33.10
CA HIS A 511 0.62 -17.45 -34.53
C HIS A 511 1.47 -16.47 -35.35
N ASP A 512 1.61 -15.22 -34.87
CA ASP A 512 2.40 -14.20 -35.55
C ASP A 512 3.91 -14.40 -35.32
N ASN A 513 4.70 -14.44 -36.42
CA ASN A 513 6.16 -14.39 -36.34
C ASN A 513 6.62 -13.01 -35.85
N LYS A 514 7.73 -12.96 -35.09
CA LYS A 514 8.32 -11.77 -34.41
C LYS A 514 8.66 -10.53 -35.29
N LYS A 515 8.25 -10.46 -36.56
CA LYS A 515 8.76 -9.50 -37.56
C LYS A 515 7.90 -8.25 -37.83
N GLU A 516 6.69 -8.11 -37.27
CA GLU A 516 5.83 -6.94 -37.54
C GLU A 516 5.34 -6.21 -36.27
N ASN A 517 5.55 -4.88 -36.23
CA ASN A 517 5.11 -3.90 -35.23
C ASN A 517 5.27 -4.30 -33.76
N VAL A 518 6.50 -4.14 -33.28
CA VAL A 518 7.01 -4.54 -31.95
C VAL A 518 6.23 -3.93 -30.78
N ASN A 519 5.63 -2.74 -30.89
CA ASN A 519 5.05 -2.08 -29.70
C ASN A 519 3.66 -2.61 -29.31
N ASN A 520 2.65 -2.58 -30.21
CA ASN A 520 1.26 -2.89 -29.83
C ASN A 520 1.04 -4.38 -29.49
N ARG A 521 1.77 -5.27 -30.18
CA ARG A 521 1.71 -6.72 -29.93
C ARG A 521 2.20 -7.06 -28.53
N ASP A 522 3.36 -6.53 -28.15
CA ASP A 522 3.95 -6.80 -26.85
C ASP A 522 3.18 -6.06 -25.72
N ILE A 523 2.62 -4.86 -25.98
CA ILE A 523 1.70 -4.17 -25.07
C ILE A 523 0.45 -5.01 -24.81
N SER A 524 -0.23 -5.50 -25.85
CA SER A 524 -1.45 -6.32 -25.72
C SER A 524 -1.17 -7.59 -24.93
N LYS A 525 -0.06 -8.26 -25.23
CA LYS A 525 0.39 -9.45 -24.51
C LYS A 525 0.68 -9.14 -23.04
N ALA A 526 1.33 -8.01 -22.78
CA ALA A 526 1.71 -7.61 -21.45
C ALA A 526 0.50 -7.29 -20.57
N LEU A 527 -0.49 -6.56 -21.11
CA LEU A 527 -1.77 -6.28 -20.44
C LEU A 527 -2.58 -7.56 -20.23
N SER A 528 -2.61 -8.44 -21.22
CA SER A 528 -3.34 -9.71 -21.15
C SER A 528 -2.84 -10.62 -20.02
N ASP A 529 -1.52 -10.81 -19.90
CA ASP A 529 -0.94 -11.63 -18.83
C ASP A 529 -1.10 -10.98 -17.45
N TYR A 530 -1.12 -9.64 -17.41
CA TYR A 530 -1.33 -8.87 -16.19
C TYR A 530 -2.77 -8.98 -15.69
N MET A 531 -3.76 -8.81 -16.56
CA MET A 531 -5.18 -8.91 -16.22
C MET A 531 -5.55 -10.34 -15.78
N LEU A 532 -4.96 -11.36 -16.40
CA LEU A 532 -5.10 -12.74 -15.91
C LEU A 532 -4.51 -12.91 -14.51
N TYR A 533 -3.33 -12.35 -14.24
CA TYR A 533 -2.72 -12.40 -12.90
C TYR A 533 -3.62 -11.76 -11.85
N LEU A 534 -4.22 -10.61 -12.15
CA LEU A 534 -5.17 -9.95 -11.26
C LEU A 534 -6.39 -10.82 -10.99
N LEU A 535 -6.97 -11.43 -12.04
CA LEU A 535 -8.13 -12.32 -11.91
C LEU A 535 -7.84 -13.53 -10.99
N ILE A 536 -6.67 -14.16 -11.13
CA ILE A 536 -6.32 -15.38 -10.40
C ILE A 536 -5.85 -15.07 -8.98
N PHE A 537 -4.85 -14.19 -8.84
CA PHE A 537 -4.13 -14.00 -7.58
C PHE A 537 -4.58 -12.77 -6.79
N ARG A 538 -5.36 -11.87 -7.40
CA ARG A 538 -5.90 -10.66 -6.75
C ARG A 538 -7.41 -10.50 -7.00
N PRO A 539 -8.24 -11.53 -6.76
CA PRO A 539 -9.68 -11.47 -7.04
C PRO A 539 -10.40 -10.35 -6.27
N SER A 540 -9.89 -9.93 -5.11
CA SER A 540 -10.45 -8.82 -4.33
C SER A 540 -10.27 -7.44 -4.97
N MET A 541 -9.35 -7.31 -5.94
CA MET A 541 -9.17 -6.10 -6.75
C MET A 541 -10.01 -6.11 -8.03
N MET A 542 -10.76 -7.20 -8.25
CA MET A 542 -11.64 -7.38 -9.41
C MET A 542 -13.10 -7.30 -8.95
N THR A 543 -14.01 -7.11 -9.90
CA THR A 543 -15.44 -7.19 -9.60
C THR A 543 -15.81 -8.60 -9.14
N ALA A 544 -16.74 -8.69 -8.18
CA ALA A 544 -17.23 -9.97 -7.69
C ALA A 544 -17.88 -10.76 -8.85
N GLY A 545 -17.50 -12.04 -8.99
CA GLY A 545 -17.99 -12.93 -10.05
C GLY A 545 -17.53 -14.37 -9.82
N ILE A 546 -17.88 -15.26 -10.74
CA ILE A 546 -17.51 -16.69 -10.68
C ILE A 546 -16.16 -16.97 -11.34
N GLY A 547 -15.24 -16.00 -11.31
CA GLY A 547 -14.01 -16.02 -12.12
C GLY A 547 -13.08 -17.18 -11.77
N GLN A 548 -13.01 -17.54 -10.49
CA GLN A 548 -12.24 -18.70 -10.03
C GLN A 548 -12.83 -20.03 -10.55
N ILE A 549 -14.16 -20.14 -10.65
CA ILE A 549 -14.85 -21.31 -11.21
C ILE A 549 -14.59 -21.38 -12.72
N ARG A 550 -14.81 -20.28 -13.45
CA ARG A 550 -14.54 -20.19 -14.90
C ARG A 550 -13.08 -20.50 -15.23
N TYR A 551 -12.15 -19.97 -14.45
CA TYR A 551 -10.72 -20.26 -14.57
C TYR A 551 -10.44 -21.75 -14.33
N GLY A 552 -10.95 -22.32 -13.24
CA GLY A 552 -10.79 -23.73 -12.90
C GLY A 552 -11.30 -24.66 -14.00
N ASP A 553 -12.52 -24.42 -14.49
CA ASP A 553 -13.12 -25.19 -15.59
C ASP A 553 -12.30 -25.07 -16.88
N THR A 554 -11.78 -23.87 -17.18
CA THR A 554 -10.96 -23.62 -18.37
C THR A 554 -9.60 -24.28 -18.29
N VAL A 555 -8.94 -24.25 -17.13
CA VAL A 555 -7.70 -25.01 -16.90
C VAL A 555 -7.95 -26.50 -17.04
N ALA A 556 -9.03 -27.02 -16.43
CA ALA A 556 -9.37 -28.43 -16.50
C ALA A 556 -9.62 -28.89 -17.96
N GLU A 557 -10.37 -28.12 -18.73
CA GLU A 557 -10.59 -28.42 -20.15
C GLU A 557 -9.30 -28.35 -20.96
N THR A 558 -8.50 -27.29 -20.76
CA THR A 558 -7.24 -27.08 -21.48
C THR A 558 -6.26 -28.23 -21.20
N SER A 559 -6.10 -28.62 -19.93
CA SER A 559 -5.27 -29.74 -19.51
C SER A 559 -5.77 -31.07 -20.08
N ASN A 560 -7.10 -31.32 -20.07
CA ASN A 560 -7.68 -32.52 -20.67
C ASN A 560 -7.50 -32.56 -22.19
N PHE A 561 -7.52 -31.43 -22.87
CA PHE A 561 -7.23 -31.34 -24.30
C PHE A 561 -5.78 -31.72 -24.60
N PHE A 562 -4.81 -31.16 -23.86
CA PHE A 562 -3.39 -31.44 -24.08
C PHE A 562 -2.97 -32.85 -23.66
N ARG A 563 -3.65 -33.49 -22.70
CA ARG A 563 -3.44 -34.91 -22.35
C ARG A 563 -3.69 -35.87 -23.51
N ARG A 564 -4.44 -35.45 -24.55
CA ARG A 564 -4.66 -36.26 -25.75
C ARG A 564 -3.46 -36.27 -26.69
N ALA A 565 -2.51 -35.35 -26.52
CA ALA A 565 -1.31 -35.29 -27.34
C ALA A 565 -0.36 -36.44 -27.00
N VAL A 566 0.25 -37.06 -28.02
CA VAL A 566 1.22 -38.16 -27.84
C VAL A 566 2.47 -37.69 -27.10
N LYS A 567 2.88 -36.44 -27.32
CA LYS A 567 3.99 -35.78 -26.65
C LYS A 567 3.50 -34.46 -26.07
N LYS A 568 4.04 -34.11 -24.91
CA LYS A 568 3.83 -32.80 -24.27
C LYS A 568 4.23 -31.68 -25.24
N PRO A 569 3.27 -30.87 -25.71
CA PRO A 569 3.55 -29.82 -26.69
C PRO A 569 4.23 -28.62 -26.02
N ASP A 570 5.07 -27.91 -26.76
CA ASP A 570 5.48 -26.55 -26.37
C ASP A 570 4.30 -25.57 -26.51
N ILE A 571 4.37 -24.39 -25.89
CA ILE A 571 3.29 -23.38 -25.92
C ILE A 571 2.88 -23.05 -27.36
N SER A 572 3.84 -22.89 -28.28
CA SER A 572 3.54 -22.60 -29.69
C SER A 572 2.82 -23.76 -30.38
N GLU A 573 3.22 -25.00 -30.11
CA GLU A 573 2.58 -26.20 -30.66
C GLU A 573 1.16 -26.38 -30.10
N ALA A 574 1.00 -26.19 -28.79
CA ALA A 574 -0.27 -26.23 -28.08
C ALA A 574 -1.28 -25.22 -28.68
N CYS A 575 -0.84 -23.99 -28.93
CA CYS A 575 -1.67 -22.97 -29.57
C CYS A 575 -2.07 -23.35 -31.00
N LYS A 576 -1.14 -23.93 -31.78
CA LYS A 576 -1.44 -24.42 -33.14
C LYS A 576 -2.43 -25.58 -33.11
N MET A 577 -2.36 -26.48 -32.12
CA MET A 577 -3.33 -27.57 -31.95
C MET A 577 -4.73 -27.03 -31.67
N LEU A 578 -4.86 -26.04 -30.79
CA LEU A 578 -6.15 -25.41 -30.48
C LEU A 578 -6.76 -24.70 -31.71
N LEU A 579 -5.95 -23.98 -32.49
CA LEU A 579 -6.41 -23.29 -33.70
C LEU A 579 -6.88 -24.25 -34.80
N LYS A 580 -6.40 -25.49 -34.83
CA LYS A 580 -6.81 -26.52 -35.81
C LYS A 580 -8.19 -27.12 -35.54
N VAL A 581 -8.71 -27.00 -34.32
CA VAL A 581 -10.02 -27.59 -33.98
C VAL A 581 -11.12 -26.85 -34.74
N GLU A 582 -11.91 -27.55 -35.55
CA GLU A 582 -13.10 -26.99 -36.21
C GLU A 582 -14.22 -26.81 -35.19
N ILE A 583 -14.87 -25.64 -35.20
CA ILE A 583 -15.87 -25.25 -34.19
C ILE A 583 -17.15 -24.93 -34.95
N ASP A 584 -17.81 -25.97 -35.44
CA ASP A 584 -19.07 -25.85 -36.19
C ASP A 584 -20.28 -25.72 -35.24
N VAL A 585 -20.15 -26.27 -34.03
CA VAL A 585 -21.16 -26.23 -32.98
C VAL A 585 -20.68 -25.34 -31.83
N PRO A 586 -21.46 -24.35 -31.38
CA PRO A 586 -21.11 -23.51 -30.24
C PRO A 586 -20.85 -24.36 -28.97
N PRO A 587 -19.77 -24.10 -28.21
CA PRO A 587 -19.41 -24.87 -27.01
C PRO A 587 -20.54 -24.99 -25.99
N ILE A 588 -21.38 -23.96 -25.84
CA ILE A 588 -22.52 -23.95 -24.92
C ILE A 588 -23.57 -25.02 -25.25
N GLN A 589 -23.72 -25.40 -26.53
CA GLN A 589 -24.65 -26.47 -26.94
C GLN A 589 -24.13 -27.86 -26.58
N VAL A 590 -22.80 -28.03 -26.52
CA VAL A 590 -22.17 -29.30 -26.18
C VAL A 590 -22.05 -29.49 -24.67
N LYS A 591 -21.70 -28.43 -23.95
CA LYS A 591 -21.41 -28.49 -22.50
C LYS A 591 -22.60 -28.16 -21.61
N GLY A 592 -23.56 -27.38 -22.13
CA GLY A 592 -24.62 -26.78 -21.32
C GLY A 592 -24.05 -25.99 -20.14
N ASP A 593 -24.80 -25.93 -19.04
CA ASP A 593 -24.40 -25.21 -17.82
C ASP A 593 -23.44 -25.97 -16.90
N ARG A 594 -23.04 -27.20 -17.25
CA ARG A 594 -22.17 -28.04 -16.41
C ARG A 594 -20.74 -27.54 -16.31
N SER A 595 -20.26 -26.81 -17.31
CA SER A 595 -18.93 -26.23 -17.35
C SER A 595 -19.03 -24.80 -17.83
N LYS A 596 -18.38 -23.88 -17.10
CA LYS A 596 -18.27 -22.47 -17.46
C LYS A 596 -16.97 -22.16 -18.20
N SER A 597 -16.37 -23.16 -18.84
CA SER A 597 -15.13 -22.98 -19.58
C SER A 597 -15.33 -22.20 -20.87
N VAL A 598 -14.40 -21.27 -21.12
CA VAL A 598 -14.39 -20.39 -22.30
C VAL A 598 -13.37 -20.79 -23.38
N LEU A 599 -12.70 -21.95 -23.26
CA LEU A 599 -11.54 -22.28 -24.09
C LEU A 599 -11.84 -22.20 -25.60
N PHE A 600 -12.91 -22.86 -26.04
CA PHE A 600 -13.25 -22.91 -27.46
C PHE A 600 -13.97 -21.66 -27.96
N ASP A 601 -14.67 -20.94 -27.10
CA ASP A 601 -15.17 -19.60 -27.41
C ASP A 601 -14.02 -18.62 -27.64
N ALA A 602 -12.95 -18.71 -26.84
CA ALA A 602 -11.73 -17.95 -27.05
C ALA A 602 -11.00 -18.35 -28.35
N CYS A 603 -11.00 -19.64 -28.71
CA CYS A 603 -10.45 -20.09 -30.00
C CYS A 603 -11.23 -19.50 -31.19
N ARG A 604 -12.57 -19.42 -31.08
CA ARG A 604 -13.42 -18.74 -32.07
C ARG A 604 -13.06 -17.27 -32.19
N LEU A 605 -12.94 -16.56 -31.06
CA LEU A 605 -12.51 -15.15 -31.04
C LEU A 605 -11.14 -14.97 -31.69
N ALA A 606 -10.17 -15.84 -31.38
CA ALA A 606 -8.83 -15.79 -31.96
C ALA A 606 -8.85 -15.96 -33.49
N LYS A 607 -9.64 -16.92 -34.01
CA LYS A 607 -9.77 -17.14 -35.45
C LYS A 607 -10.31 -15.92 -36.18
N GLU A 608 -11.32 -15.25 -35.62
CA GLU A 608 -11.85 -14.01 -36.20
C GLU A 608 -10.82 -12.86 -36.17
N LEU A 609 -10.08 -12.72 -35.06
CA LEU A 609 -9.02 -11.70 -34.94
C LEU A 609 -7.85 -11.95 -35.92
N LEU A 610 -7.49 -13.21 -36.17
CA LEU A 610 -6.45 -13.58 -37.13
C LEU A 610 -6.79 -13.16 -38.57
N LYS A 611 -8.08 -13.09 -38.94
CA LYS A 611 -8.51 -12.58 -40.26
C LYS A 611 -8.16 -11.11 -40.46
N MET A 612 -7.96 -10.33 -39.39
CA MET A 612 -7.71 -8.89 -39.42
C MET A 612 -6.23 -8.48 -39.58
N LYS A 613 -5.32 -9.44 -39.76
CA LYS A 613 -3.87 -9.21 -39.96
C LYS A 613 -3.26 -8.30 -38.88
N THR A 614 -2.79 -7.09 -39.21
CA THR A 614 -2.11 -6.19 -38.28
C THR A 614 -3.06 -5.32 -37.46
N LYS A 615 -4.30 -5.12 -37.92
CA LYS A 615 -5.32 -4.32 -37.21
C LYS A 615 -5.74 -4.97 -35.88
N LYS A 616 -5.61 -6.29 -35.76
CA LYS A 616 -5.99 -7.04 -34.55
C LYS A 616 -5.30 -6.52 -33.29
N TRP A 617 -4.03 -6.13 -33.37
CA TRP A 617 -3.27 -5.64 -32.23
C TRP A 617 -3.76 -4.28 -31.73
N LYS A 618 -4.25 -3.41 -32.64
CA LYS A 618 -4.93 -2.15 -32.29
C LYS A 618 -6.30 -2.35 -31.67
N ILE A 619 -6.97 -3.46 -31.98
CA ILE A 619 -8.25 -3.78 -31.35
C ILE A 619 -8.00 -4.33 -29.95
N MET A 620 -7.02 -5.23 -29.82
CA MET A 620 -6.63 -5.84 -28.55
C MET A 620 -6.11 -4.81 -27.55
N ASP A 621 -5.21 -3.91 -27.94
CA ASP A 621 -4.66 -2.91 -27.00
C ASP A 621 -5.73 -1.97 -26.45
N ALA A 622 -6.68 -1.53 -27.28
CA ALA A 622 -7.79 -0.68 -26.88
C ALA A 622 -8.78 -1.42 -25.96
N VAL A 623 -9.13 -2.67 -26.27
CA VAL A 623 -10.00 -3.50 -25.42
C VAL A 623 -9.33 -3.78 -24.08
N TRP A 624 -8.05 -4.18 -24.07
CA TRP A 624 -7.31 -4.42 -22.84
C TRP A 624 -7.15 -3.16 -21.98
N THR A 625 -6.93 -2.00 -22.60
CA THR A 625 -6.84 -0.74 -21.88
C THR A 625 -8.17 -0.39 -21.21
N GLU A 626 -9.28 -0.59 -21.91
CA GLU A 626 -10.61 -0.37 -21.35
C GLU A 626 -10.93 -1.35 -20.20
N MET A 627 -10.60 -2.64 -20.35
CA MET A 627 -10.71 -3.62 -19.26
C MET A 627 -9.84 -3.26 -18.04
N LEU A 628 -8.62 -2.75 -18.27
CA LEU A 628 -7.74 -2.29 -17.19
C LEU A 628 -8.34 -1.08 -16.46
N CYS A 629 -8.90 -0.12 -17.20
CA CYS A 629 -9.59 1.03 -16.63
C CYS A 629 -10.82 0.61 -15.83
N TYR A 630 -11.61 -0.32 -16.35
CA TYR A 630 -12.77 -0.88 -15.68
C TYR A 630 -12.39 -1.56 -14.34
N ALA A 631 -11.36 -2.40 -14.35
CA ALA A 631 -10.87 -3.03 -13.12
C ALA A 631 -10.36 -1.99 -12.11
N ALA A 632 -9.66 -0.95 -12.57
CA ALA A 632 -9.15 0.11 -11.71
C ALA A 632 -10.27 0.94 -11.08
N SER A 633 -11.33 1.26 -11.84
CA SER A 633 -12.45 2.07 -11.33
C SER A 633 -13.36 1.31 -10.36
N HIS A 634 -13.51 -0.01 -10.54
CA HIS A 634 -14.39 -0.84 -9.72
C HIS A 634 -13.69 -1.51 -8.52
N CYS A 635 -12.39 -1.28 -8.36
CA CYS A 635 -11.63 -1.72 -7.19
C CYS A 635 -11.77 -0.68 -6.07
N LYS A 636 -12.12 -1.11 -4.86
CA LYS A 636 -12.25 -0.21 -3.70
C LYS A 636 -10.90 0.41 -3.35
N GLY A 637 -10.91 1.66 -2.87
CA GLY A 637 -9.70 2.39 -2.48
C GLY A 637 -8.85 1.65 -1.44
N TYR A 638 -9.51 0.91 -0.54
CA TYR A 638 -8.86 0.02 0.43
C TYR A 638 -7.89 -0.98 -0.21
N TYR A 639 -8.30 -1.68 -1.27
CA TYR A 639 -7.46 -2.70 -1.89
C TYR A 639 -6.29 -2.09 -2.69
N HIS A 640 -6.48 -0.92 -3.30
CA HIS A 640 -5.40 -0.13 -3.88
C HIS A 640 -4.35 0.23 -2.83
N ALA A 641 -4.78 0.78 -1.69
CA ALA A 641 -3.91 1.09 -0.57
C ALA A 641 -3.20 -0.15 0.01
N GLN A 642 -3.85 -1.31 -0.01
CA GLN A 642 -3.26 -2.57 0.45
C GLN A 642 -2.09 -3.06 -0.41
N ARG A 643 -1.93 -2.57 -1.65
CA ARG A 643 -0.84 -2.97 -2.57
C ARG A 643 0.41 -2.10 -2.46
N LEU A 644 0.29 -0.90 -1.90
CA LEU A 644 1.42 0.01 -1.74
C LEU A 644 2.57 -0.58 -0.91
N SER A 645 2.25 -1.48 0.02
CA SER A 645 3.23 -2.15 0.89
C SER A 645 3.82 -3.45 0.34
N LYS A 646 3.44 -3.83 -0.89
CA LYS A 646 3.90 -5.04 -1.58
C LYS A 646 4.64 -4.73 -2.89
N GLY A 647 5.30 -3.58 -2.96
CA GLY A 647 6.02 -3.12 -4.16
C GLY A 647 5.19 -2.27 -5.13
N GLY A 648 3.94 -1.92 -4.79
CA GLY A 648 3.00 -1.22 -5.66
C GLY A 648 2.41 -2.12 -6.75
N GLU A 649 1.36 -1.64 -7.41
CA GLU A 649 0.62 -2.38 -8.43
C GLU A 649 0.19 -1.43 -9.55
N LEU A 650 0.41 -1.79 -10.83
CA LEU A 650 0.13 -0.90 -11.98
C LEU A 650 -1.34 -0.42 -11.96
N LEU A 651 -2.28 -1.30 -11.61
CA LEU A 651 -3.69 -0.98 -11.45
C LEU A 651 -3.95 0.20 -10.50
N THR A 652 -3.15 0.34 -9.44
CA THR A 652 -3.27 1.44 -8.46
C THR A 652 -2.80 2.77 -9.04
N PHE A 653 -1.78 2.76 -9.89
CA PHE A 653 -1.34 3.95 -10.61
C PHE A 653 -2.37 4.36 -11.66
N MET A 654 -2.96 3.40 -12.37
CA MET A 654 -4.03 3.65 -13.33
C MET A 654 -5.26 4.24 -12.64
N TRP A 655 -5.69 3.68 -11.50
CA TRP A 655 -6.80 4.20 -10.71
C TRP A 655 -6.62 5.67 -10.32
N LEU A 656 -5.47 6.03 -9.73
CA LEU A 656 -5.23 7.40 -9.30
C LEU A 656 -5.05 8.35 -10.50
N LEU A 657 -4.37 7.91 -11.56
CA LEU A 657 -4.22 8.68 -12.80
C LEU A 657 -5.58 8.95 -13.48
N MET A 658 -6.46 7.95 -13.52
CA MET A 658 -7.82 8.09 -14.02
C MET A 658 -8.58 9.13 -13.19
N ALA A 659 -8.48 9.09 -11.87
CA ALA A 659 -9.07 10.09 -10.99
C ALA A 659 -8.55 11.50 -11.32
N HIS A 660 -7.24 11.68 -11.54
CA HIS A 660 -6.67 12.96 -11.91
C HIS A 660 -7.16 13.50 -13.26
N LEU A 661 -7.40 12.61 -14.22
CA LEU A 661 -7.95 12.93 -15.54
C LEU A 661 -9.48 13.07 -15.51
N GLY A 662 -10.10 13.00 -14.33
CA GLY A 662 -11.55 13.11 -14.13
C GLY A 662 -12.34 11.88 -14.55
N ILE A 663 -11.67 10.77 -14.85
CA ILE A 663 -12.28 9.50 -15.25
C ILE A 663 -12.54 8.70 -13.95
N GLY A 664 -13.74 8.80 -13.39
CA GLY A 664 -14.11 8.10 -12.16
C GLY A 664 -15.55 8.33 -11.72
N GLU A 665 -16.09 7.40 -10.92
CA GLU A 665 -17.44 7.52 -10.35
C GLU A 665 -17.48 8.38 -9.06
N GLN A 666 -16.31 8.65 -8.49
CA GLN A 666 -16.10 9.45 -7.27
C GLN A 666 -16.44 10.95 -7.39
N PHE A 667 -16.84 11.43 -8.58
CA PHE A 667 -17.20 12.82 -8.84
C PHE A 667 -18.73 12.93 -9.01
N GLN A 668 -19.47 12.90 -7.90
CA GLN A 668 -20.94 12.84 -7.91
C GLN A 668 -21.63 14.21 -7.81
N ILE A 669 -20.89 15.26 -7.49
CA ILE A 669 -21.42 16.63 -7.37
C ILE A 669 -21.20 17.34 -8.71
N GLU A 670 -22.25 17.42 -9.54
CA GLU A 670 -22.17 17.86 -10.94
C GLU A 670 -22.30 19.38 -11.14
N ALA A 671 -22.85 20.08 -10.14
CA ALA A 671 -22.88 21.53 -10.04
C ALA A 671 -22.49 21.88 -8.60
N GLY A 672 -21.78 22.99 -8.38
CA GLY A 672 -21.51 23.48 -7.03
C GLY A 672 -22.80 23.71 -6.22
N HIS A 673 -22.68 24.15 -4.97
CA HIS A 673 -23.86 24.47 -4.15
C HIS A 673 -24.54 25.72 -4.70
N ALA A 674 -25.20 25.60 -5.86
CA ALA A 674 -25.90 26.67 -6.51
C ALA A 674 -27.07 27.04 -5.61
N ARG A 675 -27.01 28.22 -5.01
CA ARG A 675 -28.00 28.65 -4.03
C ARG A 675 -29.13 29.32 -4.78
N ALA A 676 -30.34 28.77 -4.64
CA ALA A 676 -31.54 29.41 -5.12
C ALA A 676 -31.77 30.70 -4.31
N LYS A 677 -32.00 31.81 -5.01
CA LYS A 677 -32.33 33.10 -4.41
C LYS A 677 -33.61 33.64 -5.02
N LEU A 678 -34.47 34.19 -4.17
CA LEU A 678 -35.70 34.85 -4.58
C LEU A 678 -35.39 36.27 -5.06
N ILE A 679 -35.66 36.55 -6.32
CA ILE A 679 -35.62 37.89 -6.90
C ILE A 679 -37.06 38.38 -7.02
N VAL A 680 -37.32 39.56 -6.47
CA VAL A 680 -38.60 40.25 -6.62
C VAL A 680 -38.44 41.28 -7.74
N GLY A 681 -39.24 41.14 -8.81
CA GLY A 681 -39.36 42.15 -9.85
C GLY A 681 -39.92 43.45 -9.28
N LYS A 682 -39.34 44.59 -9.68
CA LYS A 682 -39.87 45.92 -9.36
C LYS A 682 -41.10 46.24 -10.19
#